data_AF-A0A0J8B2B7-F1
#
_entry.id   AF-A0A0J8B2B7-F1
#
_cell.length_a   1.000
_cell.length_b   1.000
_cell.length_c   1.000
_cell.angle_alpha   90.00
_cell.angle_beta   90.00
_cell.angle_gamma   90.00
#
_symmetry.space_group_name_H-M   'P 1'
#
loop_
_entity.id
_entity.type
_entity.pdbx_description
1 polymer ?
#
loop_
_entity_poly.entity_id
_entity_poly.type
_entity_poly.pdbx_seq_one_letter_code
_entity_poly.pdbx_strand_id
1 'polypeptide(L)'
;MMLSEKPLVVEEEVISRDIDNKHKIVRMLTESNKGKLSVIPIIGLPGTGKTSLVRQVYHDRRVHEYFAIKHWVCMTDSNGGPSKLLDLVFRQRTSDIVIREAFNTIVTGKKYLLILDGVTQGNHGAFLNELLSNVSDGSKVVLIAHDMIRLENLEPLPVVEGAPFEVGTLPGDESWTLFKGIAFGDEIEKHSSKSEDGFRIYEICARIPRLLKNVASLLRTTEDWKNLRYIDNSVQAFLSKFNLGSYKEVPSNIQRCILYCSLFPENYEFSQADLIHLWHAQEYLTRTAPESVGDEYFMELQKSGNFFQDSKSDAKNAEVCYKMDSLMNEFLRSVAKPEICLVDDHIGETHTANVLHLSFPVVESPWEAPSWLPDAKQLKSLLFLPCKSATVVSVPKLDELLSSLSSLRVLDLAAVDCENLPDSLGELNDLRYLRLGVSSEYLPRSITNLKELQTLDLRQSNVIVLPRGFNKLVGLRHLYTGDRLLDLPPKFGELTSLQTLDVFIVGENNTLDTLTQLSSLVGKLKIRYKKKYVKDEIIDTSGLLKDTHLTDISLIWSSSYDEAAADEFTCLEPPPTIKSLSVCRWKGMNFPQQLMNAFPILSSLVYLHIEDCSRCQNLPSLSSLSHLRSLQLWDLSALQYIEDRSVNNKTSCMADHYFPSLEYLMLANLPNLRRWSPENDHKQQIFPTLLELRVSGCPTLMSMPQMQVLELLEVHDVNATLLENITSSSSTESTLKNLTLVAVDGLDNFSIKAGLESLIIRQCRQLTNLVADNVILQQLQRLKVHECGKLVDISSALKHVKLLQELEIKHCEALNWEYMKQDADPNDSSSDSSRDVGAWQNLKELRSLRIMNFSNLESLPKGFCFLESLEELSLFSLHQWRILPESMGNLSQLRQLAIRNCPHLTQLPESLASLSNLQQIQIHCCPKLKDIPELLEDLPTFDIKECPKLLRVNQQPDGRD
;
A
#
# COMPACT_ATOMS: atom_id res chain seq x y z
N MET A 1 4.25 0.92 23.50
CA MET A 1 4.08 0.95 22.02
C MET A 1 4.74 2.24 21.51
N MET A 2 6.07 2.26 21.47
CA MET A 2 6.85 3.33 20.84
C MET A 2 7.16 2.87 19.41
N LEU A 3 6.63 3.56 18.40
CA LEU A 3 7.16 3.49 17.05
C LEU A 3 8.59 4.02 17.08
N SER A 4 9.49 3.30 16.42
CA SER A 4 10.84 3.74 16.12
C SER A 4 10.81 5.07 15.38
N GLU A 5 11.32 6.12 16.02
CA GLU A 5 11.94 7.20 15.28
C GLU A 5 13.18 6.59 14.62
N LYS A 6 13.09 6.26 13.33
CA LYS A 6 14.31 6.14 12.53
C LYS A 6 15.01 7.50 12.60
N PRO A 7 16.27 7.59 13.07
CA PRO A 7 17.04 8.78 12.80
C PRO A 7 17.32 8.78 11.29
N LEU A 8 16.60 9.62 10.55
CA LEU A 8 17.10 10.13 9.29
C LEU A 8 18.35 10.95 9.65
N VAL A 9 19.51 10.30 9.65
CA VAL A 9 20.79 11.03 9.63
C VAL A 9 20.85 11.71 8.27
N VAL A 10 20.39 12.96 8.23
CA VAL A 10 20.84 13.94 7.26
C VAL A 10 21.70 14.89 8.06
N GLU A 11 23.00 14.91 7.77
CA GLU A 11 23.86 16.03 8.18
C GLU A 11 23.27 17.30 7.53
N GLU A 12 22.40 18.00 8.24
CA GLU A 12 21.93 19.32 7.81
C GLU A 12 23.06 20.33 8.10
N GLU A 13 23.64 20.91 7.05
CA GLU A 13 24.48 22.10 7.16
C GLU A 13 23.71 23.18 7.94
N VAL A 14 24.21 23.54 9.12
CA VAL A 14 23.61 24.54 10.00
C VAL A 14 23.79 25.92 9.37
N ILE A 15 22.69 26.54 8.96
CA ILE A 15 22.70 27.88 8.36
C ILE A 15 22.84 28.92 9.50
N SER A 16 23.72 29.92 9.34
CA SER A 16 24.03 30.94 10.38
C SER A 16 22.81 31.69 10.91
N ARG A 17 21.84 32.04 10.06
CA ARG A 17 20.55 32.62 10.47
C ARG A 17 19.81 31.78 11.52
N ASP A 18 19.87 30.46 11.40
CA ASP A 18 19.13 29.55 12.29
C ASP A 18 19.74 29.51 13.68
N ILE A 19 21.02 29.91 13.86
CA ILE A 19 21.68 30.02 15.17
C ILE A 19 21.07 31.18 15.97
N ASP A 20 20.98 32.38 15.41
CA ASP A 20 20.43 33.55 16.13
C ASP A 20 18.94 33.38 16.41
N ASN A 21 18.19 32.86 15.43
CA ASN A 21 16.77 32.59 15.57
C ASN A 21 16.52 31.50 16.62
N LYS A 22 17.34 30.44 16.64
CA LYS A 22 17.30 29.42 17.69
C LYS A 22 17.54 30.04 19.08
N HIS A 23 18.54 30.90 19.24
CA HIS A 23 18.82 31.54 20.53
C HIS A 23 17.64 32.39 21.01
N LYS A 24 16.98 33.12 20.12
CA LYS A 24 15.77 33.89 20.43
C LYS A 24 14.61 32.99 20.87
N ILE A 25 14.31 31.94 20.12
CA ILE A 25 13.21 31.01 20.47
C ILE A 25 13.50 30.27 21.79
N VAL A 26 14.74 29.81 22.01
CA VAL A 26 15.15 29.17 23.28
C VAL A 26 14.99 30.15 24.45
N ARG A 27 15.31 31.43 24.25
CA ARG A 27 15.11 32.47 25.26
C ARG A 27 13.62 32.68 25.58
N MET A 28 12.76 32.78 24.56
CA MET A 28 11.30 32.87 24.73
C MET A 28 10.69 31.66 25.46
N LEU A 29 11.29 30.47 25.28
CA LEU A 29 10.88 29.24 25.95
C LEU A 29 11.32 29.17 27.42
N THR A 30 12.51 29.69 27.74
CA THR A 30 13.16 29.51 29.06
C THR A 30 12.97 30.70 30.02
N GLU A 31 12.62 31.89 29.53
CA GLU A 31 12.32 33.05 30.38
C GLU A 31 10.94 32.91 31.06
N SER A 32 10.88 33.26 32.35
CA SER A 32 9.68 33.13 33.19
C SER A 32 8.66 34.22 32.90
N ASN A 33 7.60 33.89 32.17
CA ASN A 33 6.42 34.74 32.07
C ASN A 33 5.48 34.48 33.25
N LYS A 34 4.91 35.53 33.83
CA LYS A 34 3.86 35.40 34.86
C LYS A 34 2.54 35.01 34.18
N GLY A 35 2.23 33.72 34.16
CA GLY A 35 0.96 33.18 33.62
C GLY A 35 0.99 31.65 33.50
N LYS A 36 -0.20 31.01 33.61
CA LYS A 36 -0.35 29.54 33.62
C LYS A 36 0.05 28.85 32.30
N LEU A 37 -0.18 29.51 31.17
CA LEU A 37 0.12 29.00 29.83
C LEU A 37 0.69 30.12 28.97
N SER A 38 1.67 29.84 28.10
CA SER A 38 2.04 30.80 27.07
C SER A 38 2.37 30.17 25.71
N VAL A 39 1.93 30.82 24.64
CA VAL A 39 1.98 30.30 23.27
C VAL A 39 3.00 31.09 22.45
N ILE A 40 3.79 30.39 21.63
CA ILE A 40 4.78 30.94 20.71
C ILE A 40 4.42 30.49 19.29
N PRO A 41 3.72 31.33 18.51
CA PRO A 41 3.49 31.06 17.10
C PRO A 41 4.76 31.32 16.30
N ILE A 42 5.09 30.40 15.40
CA ILE A 42 6.20 30.45 14.45
C ILE A 42 5.60 30.38 13.05
N ILE A 43 5.73 31.47 12.30
CA ILE A 43 5.05 31.66 11.02
C ILE A 43 6.04 31.88 9.89
N GLY A 44 5.62 31.66 8.64
CA GLY A 44 6.43 31.92 7.46
C GLY A 44 6.07 31.04 6.27
N LEU A 45 6.56 31.38 5.09
CA LEU A 45 6.21 30.69 3.83
C LEU A 45 6.55 29.18 3.86
N PRO A 46 5.85 28.33 3.09
CA PRO A 46 6.25 26.94 2.90
C PRO A 46 7.73 26.80 2.48
N GLY A 47 8.42 25.78 3.00
CA GLY A 47 9.82 25.51 2.63
C GLY A 47 10.88 26.47 3.20
N THR A 48 10.53 27.45 4.05
CA THR A 48 11.49 28.39 4.67
C THR A 48 12.35 27.81 5.80
N GLY A 49 12.10 26.57 6.20
CA GLY A 49 12.87 25.86 7.23
C GLY A 49 12.31 25.96 8.65
N LYS A 50 11.04 26.36 8.83
CA LYS A 50 10.38 26.47 10.16
C LYS A 50 10.53 25.20 11.01
N THR A 51 10.10 24.06 10.47
CA THR A 51 10.19 22.76 11.13
C THR A 51 11.64 22.41 11.51
N SER A 52 12.60 22.63 10.59
CA SER A 52 14.02 22.41 10.87
C SER A 52 14.55 23.30 11.99
N LEU A 53 14.20 24.60 11.99
CA LEU A 53 14.56 25.55 13.05
C LEU A 53 14.01 25.11 14.42
N VAL A 54 12.73 24.72 14.46
CA VAL A 54 12.09 24.30 15.71
C VAL A 54 12.63 22.95 16.20
N ARG A 55 13.03 22.03 15.31
CA ARG A 55 13.74 20.80 15.69
C ARG A 55 15.07 21.12 16.38
N GLN A 56 15.85 22.07 15.86
CA GLN A 56 17.10 22.48 16.49
C GLN A 56 16.89 23.11 17.88
N VAL A 57 15.76 23.81 18.09
CA VAL A 57 15.34 24.33 19.40
C VAL A 57 14.90 23.20 20.33
N TYR A 58 14.12 22.24 19.83
CA TYR A 58 13.60 21.11 20.59
C TYR A 58 14.71 20.24 21.18
N HIS A 59 15.82 20.09 20.45
CA HIS A 59 17.02 19.37 20.89
C HIS A 59 18.05 20.25 21.62
N ASP A 60 17.76 21.55 21.87
CA ASP A 60 18.66 22.40 22.65
C ASP A 60 18.70 21.95 24.11
N ARG A 61 19.92 21.85 24.66
CA ARG A 61 20.16 21.41 26.04
C ARG A 61 19.38 22.24 27.06
N ARG A 62 19.29 23.56 26.87
CA ARG A 62 18.58 24.47 27.78
C ARG A 62 17.07 24.21 27.79
N VAL A 63 16.51 23.81 26.65
CA VAL A 63 15.09 23.45 26.51
C VAL A 63 14.83 22.09 27.17
N HIS A 64 15.75 21.14 27.04
CA HIS A 64 15.64 19.83 27.68
C HIS A 64 15.73 19.89 29.21
N GLU A 65 16.59 20.76 29.74
CA GLU A 65 16.73 20.97 31.19
C GLU A 65 15.54 21.76 31.79
N TYR A 66 14.83 22.57 30.98
CA TYR A 66 13.73 23.42 31.46
C TYR A 66 12.36 22.73 31.49
N PHE A 67 12.06 21.85 30.51
CA PHE A 67 10.77 21.16 30.41
C PHE A 67 10.91 19.68 30.80
N ALA A 68 10.14 19.27 31.81
CA ALA A 68 10.10 17.89 32.26
C ALA A 68 9.43 16.96 31.24
N ILE A 69 8.54 17.49 30.40
CA ILE A 69 7.86 16.74 29.35
C ILE A 69 7.87 17.58 28.08
N LYS A 70 8.27 16.97 26.96
CA LYS A 70 8.22 17.58 25.62
C LYS A 70 7.52 16.63 24.65
N HIS A 71 6.67 17.13 23.78
CA HIS A 71 6.01 16.34 22.73
C HIS A 71 5.97 17.11 21.42
N TRP A 72 6.17 16.40 20.31
CA TRP A 72 6.06 16.91 18.95
C TRP A 72 4.91 16.22 18.23
N VAL A 73 3.96 17.01 17.72
CA VAL A 73 2.82 16.51 16.94
C VAL A 73 2.84 17.15 15.57
N CYS A 74 2.90 16.33 14.52
CA CYS A 74 2.74 16.79 13.15
C CYS A 74 1.24 16.75 12.80
N MET A 75 0.68 17.92 12.53
CA MET A 75 -0.69 18.11 12.07
C MET A 75 -0.70 17.99 10.55
N THR A 76 -1.56 17.11 10.05
CA THR A 76 -1.93 17.02 8.63
C THR A 76 -3.40 17.42 8.52
N ASP A 77 -3.85 17.89 7.36
CA ASP A 77 -5.25 18.32 7.15
C ASP A 77 -6.29 17.25 7.52
N SER A 78 -5.89 15.97 7.57
CA SER A 78 -6.69 14.82 8.02
C SER A 78 -6.86 14.65 9.54
N ASN A 79 -6.18 15.47 10.36
CA ASN A 79 -6.04 15.29 11.82
C ASN A 79 -6.59 16.45 12.67
N GLY A 80 -7.37 17.38 12.10
CA GLY A 80 -7.81 18.64 12.72
C GLY A 80 -8.76 18.58 13.94
N GLY A 81 -9.03 17.40 14.52
CA GLY A 81 -9.94 17.25 15.65
C GLY A 81 -9.23 17.19 17.02
N PRO A 82 -9.82 17.76 18.10
CA PRO A 82 -9.37 17.59 19.49
C PRO A 82 -9.13 16.14 19.93
N SER A 83 -10.03 15.23 19.49
CA SER A 83 -10.01 13.79 19.79
C SER A 83 -8.84 13.08 19.12
N LYS A 84 -8.57 13.40 17.85
CA LYS A 84 -7.42 12.85 17.11
C LYS A 84 -6.09 13.37 17.63
N LEU A 85 -6.03 14.63 18.11
CA LEU A 85 -4.83 15.18 18.73
C LEU A 85 -4.48 14.43 20.03
N LEU A 86 -5.50 14.09 20.83
CA LEU A 86 -5.37 13.20 22.00
C LEU A 86 -4.92 11.78 21.61
N ASP A 87 -5.51 11.20 20.57
CA ASP A 87 -5.08 9.91 20.02
C ASP A 87 -3.65 9.93 19.47
N LEU A 88 -3.20 11.04 18.87
CA LEU A 88 -1.84 11.21 18.35
C LEU A 88 -0.82 11.36 19.47
N VAL A 89 -1.17 12.08 20.54
CA VAL A 89 -0.32 12.26 21.72
C VAL A 89 -0.23 10.95 22.53
N PHE A 90 -1.30 10.16 22.63
CA PHE A 90 -1.36 8.98 23.52
C PHE A 90 -1.38 7.61 22.82
N ARG A 91 -1.57 7.55 21.50
CA ARG A 91 -1.65 6.35 20.66
C ARG A 91 -2.58 5.26 21.20
N GLN A 92 -3.73 5.64 21.75
CA GLN A 92 -4.76 4.72 22.26
C GLN A 92 -6.13 5.10 21.71
N ARG A 93 -6.84 4.15 21.08
CA ARG A 93 -8.25 4.33 20.69
C ARG A 93 -9.14 4.17 21.92
N THR A 94 -9.38 5.25 22.65
CA THR A 94 -10.27 5.29 23.82
C THR A 94 -11.14 6.54 23.80
N SER A 95 -12.20 6.59 24.60
CA SER A 95 -13.10 7.75 24.65
C SER A 95 -12.40 9.01 25.18
N ASP A 96 -12.68 10.18 24.58
CA ASP A 96 -12.05 11.49 24.88
C ASP A 96 -11.95 11.83 26.37
N ILE A 97 -12.95 11.44 27.17
CA ILE A 97 -13.01 11.71 28.62
C ILE A 97 -11.87 11.02 29.37
N VAL A 98 -11.55 9.77 29.01
CA VAL A 98 -10.51 8.95 29.66
C VAL A 98 -9.12 9.47 29.31
N ILE A 99 -8.92 9.90 28.06
CA ILE A 99 -7.63 10.46 27.63
C ILE A 99 -7.37 11.83 28.29
N ARG A 100 -8.42 12.64 28.49
CA ARG A 100 -8.33 13.92 29.22
C ARG A 100 -7.94 13.73 30.68
N GLU A 101 -8.55 12.77 31.38
CA GLU A 101 -8.17 12.47 32.78
C GLU A 101 -6.75 11.93 32.88
N ALA A 102 -6.32 11.08 31.94
CA ALA A 102 -4.94 10.61 31.84
C ALA A 102 -3.95 11.75 31.58
N PHE A 103 -4.24 12.65 30.63
CA PHE A 103 -3.42 13.83 30.32
C PHE A 103 -3.26 14.73 31.56
N ASN A 104 -4.38 15.07 32.22
CA ASN A 104 -4.35 15.88 33.43
C ASN A 104 -3.50 15.21 34.51
N THR A 105 -3.61 13.89 34.69
CA THR A 105 -2.83 13.15 35.69
C THR A 105 -1.32 13.17 35.40
N ILE A 106 -0.91 13.08 34.13
CA ILE A 106 0.49 13.05 33.69
C ILE A 106 1.15 14.44 33.79
N VAL A 107 0.39 15.49 33.49
CA VAL A 107 0.90 16.86 33.31
C VAL A 107 0.77 17.71 34.57
N THR A 108 -0.09 17.32 35.54
CA THR A 108 -0.23 18.02 36.83
C THR A 108 1.13 18.18 37.52
N GLY A 109 1.52 19.43 37.81
CA GLY A 109 2.75 19.75 38.55
C GLY A 109 4.05 19.75 37.73
N LYS A 110 4.02 19.43 36.43
CA LYS A 110 5.21 19.35 35.56
C LYS A 110 5.19 20.42 34.45
N LYS A 111 6.36 20.99 34.14
CA LYS A 111 6.51 21.94 33.02
C LYS A 111 6.47 21.20 31.69
N TYR A 112 5.51 21.55 30.85
CA TYR A 112 5.20 20.86 29.58
C TYR A 112 5.53 21.74 28.37
N LEU A 113 6.14 21.15 27.34
CA LEU A 113 6.35 21.76 26.03
C LEU A 113 5.61 20.96 24.95
N LEU A 114 4.65 21.59 24.27
CA LEU A 114 3.96 21.02 23.12
C LEU A 114 4.38 21.71 21.84
N ILE A 115 4.78 20.96 20.82
CA ILE A 115 5.01 21.47 19.47
C ILE A 115 3.92 20.95 18.56
N LEU A 116 3.17 21.86 17.94
CA LEU A 116 2.20 21.54 16.90
C LEU A 116 2.75 22.03 15.56
N ASP A 117 3.16 21.09 14.72
CA ASP A 117 3.81 21.34 13.43
C ASP A 117 2.80 21.21 12.29
N GLY A 118 2.57 22.26 11.50
CA GLY A 118 1.62 22.22 10.37
C GLY A 118 0.19 22.60 10.74
N VAL A 119 0.00 23.53 11.68
CA VAL A 119 -1.34 23.95 12.12
C VAL A 119 -2.08 24.68 10.99
N THR A 120 -3.25 24.18 10.61
CA THR A 120 -4.20 24.80 9.66
C THR A 120 -5.41 25.37 10.41
N GLN A 121 -6.32 26.10 9.73
CA GLN A 121 -7.43 26.79 10.41
C GLN A 121 -8.31 25.79 11.18
N GLY A 122 -8.62 26.08 12.45
CA GLY A 122 -9.45 25.23 13.28
C GLY A 122 -9.64 25.76 14.70
N ASN A 123 -10.74 25.35 15.36
CA ASN A 123 -11.18 25.80 16.68
C ASN A 123 -10.34 25.23 17.84
N HIS A 124 -9.01 25.23 17.69
CA HIS A 124 -8.06 24.61 18.63
C HIS A 124 -7.83 25.43 19.90
N GLY A 125 -8.16 26.73 19.89
CA GLY A 125 -7.87 27.66 21.00
C GLY A 125 -8.61 27.28 22.29
N ALA A 126 -9.92 27.07 22.21
CA ALA A 126 -10.75 26.64 23.34
C ALA A 126 -10.30 25.28 23.89
N PHE A 127 -9.96 24.35 23.00
CA PHE A 127 -9.48 23.02 23.38
C PHE A 127 -8.08 23.04 24.01
N LEU A 128 -7.14 23.81 23.47
CA LEU A 128 -5.80 23.98 24.06
C LEU A 128 -5.89 24.64 25.44
N ASN A 129 -6.78 25.62 25.61
CA ASN A 129 -7.05 26.24 26.90
C ASN A 129 -7.68 25.25 27.89
N GLU A 130 -8.60 24.39 27.44
CA GLU A 130 -9.22 23.35 28.28
C GLU A 130 -8.21 22.27 28.69
N LEU A 131 -7.45 21.74 27.72
CA LEU A 131 -6.48 20.66 27.90
C LEU A 131 -5.30 21.11 28.78
N LEU A 132 -4.91 22.38 28.71
CA LEU A 132 -3.77 22.93 29.43
C LEU A 132 -4.18 23.71 30.71
N SER A 133 -5.43 23.58 31.16
CA SER A 133 -5.97 24.27 32.34
C SER A 133 -5.31 23.85 33.67
N ASN A 134 -4.73 22.64 33.74
CA ASN A 134 -4.15 22.03 34.95
C ASN A 134 -2.62 21.95 34.94
N VAL A 135 -1.95 22.63 34.02
CA VAL A 135 -0.49 22.56 33.83
C VAL A 135 0.23 23.51 34.79
N SER A 136 1.46 23.19 35.19
CA SER A 136 2.26 24.06 36.05
C SER A 136 2.77 25.31 35.33
N ASP A 137 2.92 26.40 36.10
CA ASP A 137 3.41 27.69 35.64
C ASP A 137 4.76 27.55 34.91
N GLY A 138 4.84 28.16 33.71
CA GLY A 138 6.01 28.10 32.84
C GLY A 138 5.91 27.11 31.68
N SER A 139 4.77 26.44 31.49
CA SER A 139 4.53 25.56 30.34
C SER A 139 4.27 26.33 29.04
N LYS A 140 4.73 25.77 27.92
CA LYS A 140 4.78 26.44 26.62
C LYS A 140 4.16 25.60 25.50
N VAL A 141 3.50 26.27 24.57
CA VAL A 141 3.04 25.67 23.30
C VAL A 141 3.70 26.41 22.15
N VAL A 142 4.33 25.68 21.23
CA VAL A 142 4.88 26.21 19.98
C VAL A 142 3.97 25.78 18.84
N LEU A 143 3.48 26.76 18.07
CA LEU A 143 2.63 26.53 16.92
C LEU A 143 3.42 26.84 15.66
N ILE A 144 3.57 25.90 14.73
CA ILE A 144 4.19 26.15 13.42
C ILE A 144 3.08 26.26 12.37
N ALA A 145 2.95 27.44 11.78
CA ALA A 145 1.91 27.74 10.80
C ALA A 145 2.48 28.48 9.58
N HIS A 146 1.68 28.56 8.51
CA HIS A 146 2.07 29.22 7.27
C HIS A 146 1.81 30.74 7.27
N ASP A 147 0.77 31.21 7.96
CA ASP A 147 0.36 32.62 8.00
C ASP A 147 -0.37 32.99 9.31
N MET A 148 -0.33 34.26 9.70
CA MET A 148 -1.08 34.90 10.80
C MET A 148 -2.60 34.77 10.64
N ILE A 149 -3.12 34.87 9.42
CA ILE A 149 -4.56 34.75 9.13
C ILE A 149 -5.11 33.39 9.63
N ARG A 150 -4.27 32.35 9.65
CA ARG A 150 -4.64 31.02 10.19
C ARG A 150 -4.71 30.96 11.72
N LEU A 151 -4.19 31.98 12.41
CA LEU A 151 -4.14 32.09 13.87
C LEU A 151 -5.17 33.09 14.44
N GLU A 152 -5.74 33.98 13.62
CA GLU A 152 -6.70 35.03 14.04
C GLU A 152 -8.01 34.48 14.61
N ASN A 153 -8.38 33.24 14.27
CA ASN A 153 -9.58 32.55 14.77
C ASN A 153 -9.36 31.79 16.09
N LEU A 154 -8.15 31.83 16.66
CA LEU A 154 -7.90 31.31 18.00
C LEU A 154 -8.30 32.40 19.01
N GLU A 155 -9.36 32.17 19.81
CA GLU A 155 -9.69 32.98 21.00
C GLU A 155 -8.42 33.37 21.77
N PRO A 156 -8.35 34.54 22.44
CA PRO A 156 -7.09 35.19 22.83
C PRO A 156 -6.19 34.25 23.64
N LEU A 157 -5.28 33.58 22.94
CA LEU A 157 -4.26 32.75 23.55
C LEU A 157 -3.25 33.67 24.23
N PRO A 158 -2.72 33.30 25.41
CA PRO A 158 -1.70 34.10 26.10
C PRO A 158 -0.37 34.01 25.35
N VAL A 159 -0.19 34.84 24.31
CA VAL A 159 1.02 34.85 23.48
C VAL A 159 2.20 35.47 24.24
N VAL A 160 3.39 34.89 24.08
CA VAL A 160 4.63 35.39 24.69
C VAL A 160 5.03 36.75 24.10
N GLU A 161 5.57 37.65 24.92
CA GLU A 161 6.16 38.91 24.45
C GLU A 161 7.24 38.65 23.38
N GLY A 162 7.11 39.29 22.22
CA GLY A 162 7.99 39.06 21.05
C GLY A 162 7.50 38.02 20.04
N ALA A 163 6.26 37.51 20.18
CA ALA A 163 5.62 36.66 19.17
C ALA A 163 4.56 37.42 18.31
N PRO A 164 4.19 36.91 17.12
CA PRO A 164 4.70 35.67 16.52
C PRO A 164 6.15 35.81 16.04
N PHE A 165 6.84 34.67 15.96
CA PHE A 165 8.18 34.59 15.43
C PHE A 165 8.14 34.28 13.93
N GLU A 166 8.45 35.28 13.10
CA GLU A 166 8.42 35.12 11.65
C GLU A 166 9.75 34.58 11.11
N VAL A 167 9.69 33.42 10.46
CA VAL A 167 10.80 32.80 9.74
C VAL A 167 10.75 33.25 8.28
N GLY A 168 11.48 34.33 8.00
CA GLY A 168 11.63 34.87 6.66
C GLY A 168 12.40 33.95 5.69
N THR A 169 12.58 34.43 4.47
CA THR A 169 13.47 33.80 3.48
C THR A 169 14.94 33.95 3.91
N LEU A 170 15.85 33.25 3.23
CA LEU A 170 17.27 33.35 3.55
C LEU A 170 17.86 34.70 3.11
N PRO A 171 18.78 35.31 3.90
CA PRO A 171 19.52 36.50 3.49
C PRO A 171 20.28 36.26 2.19
N GLY A 172 20.36 37.27 1.32
CA GLY A 172 20.85 37.12 -0.06
C GLY A 172 22.23 36.45 -0.18
N ASP A 173 23.15 36.76 0.73
CA ASP A 173 24.49 36.19 0.72
C ASP A 173 24.51 34.72 1.19
N GLU A 174 23.70 34.37 2.19
CA GLU A 174 23.58 33.01 2.72
C GLU A 174 22.82 32.08 1.75
N SER A 175 21.73 32.57 1.16
CA SER A 175 20.95 31.81 0.16
C SER A 175 21.76 31.52 -1.09
N TRP A 176 22.58 32.49 -1.52
CA TRP A 176 23.47 32.29 -2.65
C TRP A 176 24.63 31.34 -2.32
N THR A 177 25.16 31.42 -1.10
CA THR A 177 26.22 30.50 -0.62
C THR A 177 25.70 29.07 -0.55
N LEU A 178 24.49 28.86 0.00
CA LEU A 178 23.83 27.56 0.04
C LEU A 178 23.57 27.00 -1.36
N PHE A 179 23.02 27.84 -2.26
CA PHE A 179 22.79 27.45 -3.64
C PHE A 179 24.11 27.11 -4.35
N LYS A 180 25.16 27.90 -4.15
CA LYS A 180 26.47 27.67 -4.76
C LYS A 180 27.12 26.39 -4.30
N GLY A 181 27.16 26.14 -2.99
CA GLY A 181 27.77 24.93 -2.42
C GLY A 181 27.12 23.67 -2.98
N ILE A 182 25.79 23.70 -3.16
CA ILE A 182 25.05 22.57 -3.70
C ILE A 182 25.18 22.48 -5.24
N ALA A 183 25.06 23.59 -5.96
CA ALA A 183 25.05 23.61 -7.43
C ALA A 183 26.43 23.39 -8.05
N PHE A 184 27.51 23.81 -7.40
CA PHE A 184 28.87 23.73 -7.93
C PHE A 184 29.75 22.72 -7.20
N GLY A 185 29.34 22.20 -6.03
CA GLY A 185 30.13 21.25 -5.24
C GLY A 185 31.48 21.83 -4.80
N ASP A 186 32.49 20.97 -4.58
CA ASP A 186 33.85 21.36 -4.18
C ASP A 186 34.66 22.05 -5.29
N GLU A 187 34.13 22.14 -6.52
CA GLU A 187 34.84 22.68 -7.71
C GLU A 187 34.43 24.13 -8.03
N ILE A 188 34.17 24.95 -7.01
CA ILE A 188 33.67 26.34 -7.13
C ILE A 188 34.57 27.22 -8.03
N GLU A 189 35.88 26.98 -8.04
CA GLU A 189 36.87 27.79 -8.76
C GLU A 189 36.99 27.47 -10.27
N LYS A 190 36.51 26.29 -10.73
CA LYS A 190 36.61 25.88 -12.15
C LYS A 190 35.46 26.39 -13.04
N HIS A 191 34.39 26.95 -12.46
CA HIS A 191 33.14 27.27 -13.15
C HIS A 191 32.77 28.77 -13.17
N SER A 192 33.74 29.67 -13.27
CA SER A 192 33.52 31.13 -13.26
C SER A 192 32.53 31.63 -14.33
N SER A 193 32.44 30.96 -15.48
CA SER A 193 31.50 31.28 -16.56
C SER A 193 30.05 30.86 -16.29
N LYS A 194 29.80 29.89 -15.39
CA LYS A 194 28.45 29.41 -15.00
C LYS A 194 27.89 30.17 -13.78
N SER A 195 28.73 30.92 -13.06
CA SER A 195 28.34 31.70 -11.87
C SER A 195 27.28 32.76 -12.16
N GLU A 196 27.37 33.45 -13.31
CA GLU A 196 26.42 34.51 -13.69
C GLU A 196 25.04 33.96 -14.07
N ASP A 197 24.98 32.86 -14.83
CA ASP A 197 23.72 32.18 -15.17
C ASP A 197 23.10 31.54 -13.92
N GLY A 198 23.93 30.98 -13.03
CA GLY A 198 23.52 30.48 -11.73
C GLY A 198 22.85 31.53 -10.86
N PHE A 199 23.40 32.75 -10.85
CA PHE A 199 22.89 33.85 -10.04
C PHE A 199 21.48 34.26 -10.49
N ARG A 200 21.23 34.29 -11.81
CA ARG A 200 19.90 34.60 -12.33
C ARG A 200 18.87 33.51 -12.02
N ILE A 201 19.24 32.24 -12.07
CA ILE A 201 18.35 31.11 -11.69
C ILE A 201 18.08 31.12 -10.18
N TYR A 202 19.09 31.46 -9.39
CA TYR A 202 18.97 31.67 -7.96
C TYR A 202 17.94 32.75 -7.60
N GLU A 203 17.90 33.88 -8.33
CA GLU A 203 16.94 34.96 -8.09
C GLU A 203 15.47 34.49 -8.20
N ILE A 204 15.19 33.49 -9.05
CA ILE A 204 13.84 32.94 -9.27
C ILE A 204 13.38 32.04 -8.12
N CYS A 205 14.31 31.47 -7.37
CA CYS A 205 13.98 30.58 -6.25
C CYS A 205 13.42 31.34 -5.03
N ALA A 206 13.12 32.64 -5.16
CA ALA A 206 12.56 33.54 -4.15
C ALA A 206 13.27 33.47 -2.78
N ARG A 207 14.54 33.02 -2.78
CA ARG A 207 15.37 32.76 -1.60
C ARG A 207 14.76 31.76 -0.60
N ILE A 208 13.90 30.85 -1.07
CA ILE A 208 13.30 29.79 -0.25
C ILE A 208 14.29 28.61 -0.15
N PRO A 209 14.82 28.26 1.04
CA PRO A 209 15.87 27.25 1.19
C PRO A 209 15.58 25.91 0.53
N ARG A 210 14.37 25.36 0.67
CA ARG A 210 14.03 24.06 0.06
C ARG A 210 14.05 24.11 -1.47
N LEU A 211 13.49 25.18 -2.05
CA LEU A 211 13.50 25.40 -3.50
C LEU A 211 14.92 25.61 -4.02
N LEU A 212 15.73 26.39 -3.29
CA LEU A 212 17.15 26.60 -3.59
C LEU A 212 17.93 25.28 -3.60
N LYS A 213 17.80 24.45 -2.55
CA LYS A 213 18.50 23.15 -2.47
C LYS A 213 18.12 22.25 -3.64
N ASN A 214 16.84 22.19 -3.97
CA ASN A 214 16.35 21.34 -5.06
C ASN A 214 16.83 21.82 -6.43
N VAL A 215 16.69 23.12 -6.74
CA VAL A 215 17.14 23.70 -8.01
C VAL A 215 18.66 23.66 -8.12
N ALA A 216 19.38 23.93 -7.05
CA ALA A 216 20.84 23.82 -7.01
C ALA A 216 21.31 22.37 -7.23
N SER A 217 20.73 21.41 -6.53
CA SER A 217 21.05 19.98 -6.70
C SER A 217 20.76 19.50 -8.12
N LEU A 218 19.70 20.03 -8.72
CA LEU A 218 19.32 19.79 -10.10
C LEU A 218 20.31 20.43 -11.08
N LEU A 219 20.88 21.61 -10.77
CA LEU A 219 21.87 22.27 -11.62
C LEU A 219 23.26 21.64 -11.56
N ARG A 220 23.63 21.07 -10.41
CA ARG A 220 24.89 20.33 -10.23
C ARG A 220 25.05 19.18 -11.21
N THR A 221 23.96 18.55 -11.62
CA THR A 221 23.96 17.41 -12.54
C THR A 221 23.88 17.83 -14.01
N THR A 222 23.96 19.13 -14.34
CA THR A 222 23.62 19.66 -15.68
C THR A 222 24.69 20.57 -16.28
N GLU A 223 24.99 20.34 -17.56
CA GLU A 223 26.12 21.01 -18.24
C GLU A 223 25.76 22.35 -18.91
N ASP A 224 24.52 22.55 -19.37
CA ASP A 224 24.12 23.72 -20.18
C ASP A 224 23.16 24.69 -19.46
N TRP A 225 23.71 25.71 -18.80
CA TRP A 225 22.94 26.67 -17.98
C TRP A 225 22.36 27.83 -18.81
N LYS A 226 22.83 28.03 -20.05
CA LYS A 226 22.53 29.22 -20.88
C LYS A 226 21.12 29.22 -21.49
N ASN A 227 20.49 28.05 -21.64
CA ASN A 227 19.10 27.95 -22.12
C ASN A 227 18.06 28.31 -21.06
N LEU A 228 18.47 28.44 -19.80
CA LEU A 228 17.61 28.85 -18.67
C LEU A 228 17.53 30.39 -18.54
N ARG A 229 17.88 31.14 -19.58
CA ARG A 229 18.06 32.60 -19.54
C ARG A 229 16.79 33.40 -19.89
N TYR A 230 15.75 32.72 -20.38
CA TYR A 230 14.44 33.30 -20.73
C TYR A 230 13.36 32.75 -19.79
N ILE A 231 13.38 33.21 -18.54
CA ILE A 231 12.45 32.75 -17.50
C ILE A 231 11.30 33.75 -17.39
N ASP A 232 10.43 33.67 -18.40
CA ASP A 232 9.00 34.01 -18.30
C ASP A 232 8.15 32.72 -18.37
N ASN A 233 8.81 31.55 -18.37
CA ASN A 233 8.23 30.21 -18.49
C ASN A 233 8.88 29.23 -17.49
N SER A 234 8.53 29.32 -16.21
CA SER A 234 9.02 28.41 -15.15
C SER A 234 8.72 26.92 -15.43
N VAL A 235 7.60 26.59 -16.10
CA VAL A 235 7.31 25.21 -16.55
C VAL A 235 8.21 24.76 -17.71
N GLN A 236 8.47 25.60 -18.71
CA GLN A 236 9.32 25.21 -19.86
C GLN A 236 10.77 24.94 -19.43
N ALA A 237 11.31 25.76 -18.53
CA ALA A 237 12.65 25.55 -17.98
C ALA A 237 12.76 24.22 -17.22
N PHE A 238 11.72 23.88 -16.44
CA PHE A 238 11.61 22.62 -15.74
C PHE A 238 11.50 21.44 -16.73
N LEU A 239 10.60 21.53 -17.73
CA LEU A 239 10.35 20.49 -18.74
C LEU A 239 11.49 20.28 -19.74
N SER A 240 12.25 21.32 -20.11
CA SER A 240 13.37 21.20 -21.06
C SER A 240 14.47 20.23 -20.58
N LYS A 241 14.47 19.91 -19.28
CA LYS A 241 15.43 19.03 -18.61
C LYS A 241 14.93 17.60 -18.41
N PHE A 242 13.64 17.36 -18.64
CA PHE A 242 13.04 16.04 -18.76
C PHE A 242 13.41 15.37 -20.12
N ASN A 243 14.37 15.93 -20.86
CA ASN A 243 14.87 15.34 -22.10
C ASN A 243 13.73 15.00 -23.09
N LEU A 244 12.74 15.90 -23.22
CA LEU A 244 11.75 15.89 -24.30
C LEU A 244 12.46 16.20 -25.62
N GLY A 245 13.32 15.28 -26.04
CA GLY A 245 14.41 15.47 -27.00
C GLY A 245 14.00 15.50 -28.47
N SER A 246 12.75 15.83 -28.78
CA SER A 246 12.32 15.93 -30.19
C SER A 246 11.35 17.08 -30.51
N TYR A 247 11.10 18.01 -29.58
CA TYR A 247 10.32 19.20 -29.88
C TYR A 247 11.07 20.45 -29.44
N LYS A 248 11.58 21.22 -30.41
CA LYS A 248 12.19 22.54 -30.17
C LYS A 248 11.24 23.58 -29.57
N GLU A 249 9.97 23.24 -29.36
CA GLU A 249 8.99 23.95 -28.56
C GLU A 249 8.09 22.86 -27.97
N VAL A 250 8.13 22.59 -26.66
CA VAL A 250 7.15 21.71 -26.01
C VAL A 250 5.75 22.22 -26.43
N PRO A 251 4.95 21.47 -27.21
CA PRO A 251 3.71 21.99 -27.76
C PRO A 251 2.83 22.51 -26.62
N SER A 252 2.18 23.66 -26.79
CA SER A 252 1.31 24.26 -25.75
C SER A 252 0.31 23.27 -25.11
N ASN A 253 -0.01 22.20 -25.82
CA ASN A 253 -0.86 21.09 -25.42
C ASN A 253 -0.31 20.24 -24.27
N ILE A 254 0.94 19.75 -24.31
CA ILE A 254 1.48 18.94 -23.20
C ILE A 254 1.70 19.79 -21.95
N GLN A 255 2.03 21.08 -22.11
CA GLN A 255 2.09 22.02 -20.99
C GLN A 255 0.74 22.15 -20.27
N ARG A 256 -0.37 22.18 -21.03
CA ARG A 256 -1.73 22.19 -20.47
C ARG A 256 -2.02 20.89 -19.71
N CYS A 257 -1.62 19.74 -20.25
CA CYS A 257 -1.74 18.44 -19.56
C CYS A 257 -1.01 18.44 -18.21
N ILE A 258 0.21 18.97 -18.17
CA ILE A 258 1.03 19.07 -16.96
C ILE A 258 0.42 20.04 -15.94
N LEU A 259 0.00 21.23 -16.38
CA LEU A 259 -0.63 22.21 -15.50
C LEU A 259 -1.96 21.70 -14.95
N TYR A 260 -2.71 20.92 -15.72
CA TYR A 260 -3.96 20.29 -15.26
C TYR A 260 -3.74 19.34 -14.08
N CYS A 261 -2.58 18.69 -14.00
CA CYS A 261 -2.24 17.83 -12.87
C CYS A 261 -2.18 18.58 -11.53
N SER A 262 -2.05 19.92 -11.52
CA SER A 262 -2.12 20.73 -10.28
C SER A 262 -3.46 20.62 -9.55
N LEU A 263 -4.52 20.16 -10.23
CA LEU A 263 -5.84 19.89 -9.66
C LEU A 263 -5.85 18.70 -8.70
N PHE A 264 -4.82 17.86 -8.69
CA PHE A 264 -4.77 16.71 -7.80
C PHE A 264 -4.08 17.08 -6.47
N PRO A 265 -4.63 16.65 -5.31
CA PRO A 265 -3.99 16.88 -4.03
C PRO A 265 -2.73 16.00 -3.87
N GLU A 266 -1.95 16.31 -2.84
CA GLU A 266 -0.75 15.53 -2.54
C GLU A 266 -1.10 14.06 -2.24
N ASN A 267 -0.31 13.13 -2.76
CA ASN A 267 -0.52 11.68 -2.62
C ASN A 267 -1.85 11.17 -3.22
N TYR A 268 -2.51 11.95 -4.08
CA TYR A 268 -3.64 11.46 -4.87
C TYR A 268 -3.17 10.35 -5.82
N GLU A 269 -3.89 9.23 -5.80
CA GLU A 269 -3.57 8.06 -6.61
C GLU A 269 -4.55 7.99 -7.79
N PHE A 270 -4.03 7.81 -8.99
CA PHE A 270 -4.82 7.74 -10.21
C PHE A 270 -4.24 6.71 -11.19
N SER A 271 -5.06 6.21 -12.10
CA SER A 271 -4.59 5.36 -13.20
C SER A 271 -4.16 6.23 -14.40
N GLN A 272 -3.24 5.71 -15.22
CA GLN A 272 -2.82 6.37 -16.46
C GLN A 272 -4.01 6.67 -17.38
N ALA A 273 -4.91 5.70 -17.55
CA ALA A 273 -6.09 5.84 -18.41
C ALA A 273 -7.01 6.98 -17.93
N ASP A 274 -7.28 7.08 -16.63
CA ASP A 274 -8.14 8.12 -16.08
C ASP A 274 -7.59 9.53 -16.36
N LEU A 275 -6.27 9.71 -16.19
CA LEU A 275 -5.62 10.99 -16.48
C LEU A 275 -5.68 11.36 -17.97
N ILE A 276 -5.47 10.38 -18.85
CA ILE A 276 -5.56 10.58 -20.31
C ILE A 276 -6.97 10.95 -20.72
N HIS A 277 -8.01 10.31 -20.17
CA HIS A 277 -9.41 10.67 -20.44
C HIS A 277 -9.71 12.11 -20.03
N LEU A 278 -9.20 12.56 -18.88
CA LEU A 278 -9.34 13.95 -18.43
C LEU A 278 -8.66 14.93 -19.39
N TRP A 279 -7.43 14.64 -19.84
CA TRP A 279 -6.73 15.46 -20.83
C TRP A 279 -7.45 15.51 -22.19
N HIS A 280 -8.03 14.38 -22.62
CA HIS A 280 -8.78 14.30 -23.87
C HIS A 280 -10.10 15.08 -23.78
N ALA A 281 -10.83 14.97 -22.67
CA ALA A 281 -12.06 15.72 -22.42
C ALA A 281 -11.84 17.24 -22.44
N GLN A 282 -10.65 17.70 -22.04
CA GLN A 282 -10.25 19.11 -22.14
C GLN A 282 -9.73 19.55 -23.51
N GLU A 283 -9.65 18.63 -24.48
CA GLU A 283 -9.10 18.82 -25.84
C GLU A 283 -7.60 19.12 -25.88
N TYR A 284 -6.84 18.76 -24.84
CA TYR A 284 -5.40 19.02 -24.82
C TYR A 284 -4.63 18.11 -25.78
N LEU A 285 -5.15 16.92 -26.09
CA LEU A 285 -4.56 16.01 -27.06
C LEU A 285 -4.93 16.33 -28.52
N THR A 286 -5.75 17.37 -28.78
CA THR A 286 -6.54 17.65 -30.00
C THR A 286 -7.75 16.73 -30.18
N ARG A 287 -8.88 17.28 -30.66
CA ARG A 287 -10.21 16.60 -30.68
C ARG A 287 -10.24 15.29 -31.48
N THR A 288 -9.36 15.14 -32.46
CA THR A 288 -9.27 13.98 -33.35
C THR A 288 -8.08 13.07 -33.06
N ALA A 289 -7.24 13.42 -32.08
CA ALA A 289 -6.09 12.57 -31.78
C ALA A 289 -6.54 11.25 -31.16
N PRO A 290 -5.84 10.15 -31.49
CA PRO A 290 -5.98 8.91 -30.76
C PRO A 290 -5.45 9.09 -29.34
N GLU A 291 -6.04 8.35 -28.42
CA GLU A 291 -5.66 8.28 -27.00
C GLU A 291 -4.18 7.87 -26.82
N SER A 292 -3.59 7.20 -27.82
CA SER A 292 -2.16 6.86 -27.89
C SER A 292 -1.22 8.06 -27.84
N VAL A 293 -1.67 9.25 -28.27
CA VAL A 293 -0.91 10.50 -28.09
C VAL A 293 -0.81 10.85 -26.60
N GLY A 294 -1.88 10.58 -25.83
CA GLY A 294 -1.89 10.70 -24.39
C GLY A 294 -0.93 9.72 -23.72
N ASP A 295 -0.85 8.48 -24.23
CA ASP A 295 0.12 7.48 -23.76
C ASP A 295 1.56 7.92 -24.02
N GLU A 296 1.85 8.47 -25.19
CA GLU A 296 3.16 9.05 -25.51
C GLU A 296 3.54 10.17 -24.52
N TYR A 297 2.62 11.11 -24.28
CA TYR A 297 2.85 12.20 -23.32
C TYR A 297 3.04 11.68 -21.89
N PHE A 298 2.22 10.72 -21.47
CA PHE A 298 2.32 10.11 -20.14
C PHE A 298 3.65 9.37 -19.96
N MET A 299 4.02 8.52 -20.91
CA MET A 299 5.29 7.78 -20.89
C MET A 299 6.49 8.72 -20.91
N GLU A 300 6.40 9.82 -21.67
CA GLU A 300 7.45 10.82 -21.71
C GLU A 300 7.62 11.48 -20.34
N LEU A 301 6.52 11.91 -19.68
CA LEU A 301 6.56 12.46 -18.32
C LEU A 301 7.08 11.45 -17.28
N GLN A 302 6.70 10.18 -17.40
CA GLN A 302 7.16 9.14 -16.49
C GLN A 302 8.67 8.88 -16.62
N LYS A 303 9.16 8.69 -17.86
CA LYS A 303 10.58 8.33 -18.15
C LYS A 303 11.56 9.44 -17.80
N SER A 304 11.10 10.68 -17.78
CA SER A 304 11.98 11.83 -17.87
C SER A 304 12.46 12.41 -16.54
N GLY A 305 12.01 11.88 -15.40
CA GLY A 305 12.45 12.36 -14.09
C GLY A 305 11.52 11.98 -12.94
N ASN A 306 10.85 10.82 -13.02
CA ASN A 306 9.90 10.34 -12.01
C ASN A 306 8.78 11.35 -11.69
N PHE A 307 8.28 12.06 -12.70
CA PHE A 307 7.15 12.99 -12.53
C PHE A 307 5.94 12.27 -11.91
N PHE A 308 5.67 11.05 -12.42
CA PHE A 308 4.77 10.09 -11.83
C PHE A 308 5.59 8.98 -11.15
N GLN A 309 5.24 8.69 -9.90
CA GLN A 309 5.81 7.59 -9.13
C GLN A 309 4.81 6.45 -9.07
N ASP A 310 5.32 5.22 -9.16
CA ASP A 310 4.49 4.02 -8.97
C ASP A 310 3.98 3.99 -7.51
N SER A 311 2.66 3.89 -7.34
CA SER A 311 2.05 3.51 -6.07
C SER A 311 2.16 1.99 -5.91
N LYS A 312 2.30 1.50 -4.67
CA LYS A 312 2.39 0.05 -4.43
C LYS A 312 1.12 -0.61 -4.97
N SER A 313 1.27 -1.55 -5.91
CA SER A 313 0.14 -2.30 -6.45
C SER A 313 -0.46 -3.19 -5.35
N ASP A 314 -1.75 -3.04 -5.10
CA ASP A 314 -2.51 -4.08 -4.43
C ASP A 314 -2.55 -5.29 -5.37
N ALA A 315 -2.01 -6.43 -4.92
CA ALA A 315 -1.88 -7.68 -5.67
C ALA A 315 -3.19 -8.27 -6.25
N LYS A 316 -4.33 -7.58 -6.06
CA LYS A 316 -5.66 -7.97 -6.54
C LYS A 316 -6.14 -7.17 -7.76
N ASN A 317 -5.59 -5.98 -8.02
CA ASN A 317 -5.95 -5.15 -9.17
C ASN A 317 -4.71 -4.93 -10.04
N ALA A 318 -4.68 -5.57 -11.20
CA ALA A 318 -3.57 -5.54 -12.16
C ALA A 318 -3.35 -4.16 -12.85
N GLU A 319 -3.88 -3.06 -12.30
CA GLU A 319 -3.67 -1.71 -12.83
C GLU A 319 -2.66 -0.96 -11.96
N VAL A 320 -1.55 -0.55 -12.59
CA VAL A 320 -0.53 0.28 -11.96
C VAL A 320 -1.15 1.64 -11.66
N CYS A 321 -1.20 1.99 -10.38
CA CYS A 321 -1.61 3.31 -9.93
C CYS A 321 -0.38 4.20 -9.80
N TYR A 322 -0.55 5.47 -10.15
CA TYR A 322 0.47 6.49 -10.10
C TYR A 322 0.11 7.55 -9.08
N LYS A 323 1.14 8.18 -8.54
CA LYS A 323 1.01 9.37 -7.71
C LYS A 323 2.04 10.40 -8.12
N MET A 324 1.74 11.65 -7.83
CA MET A 324 2.68 12.74 -8.04
C MET A 324 3.41 13.06 -6.73
N ASP A 325 4.72 13.31 -6.82
CA ASP A 325 5.53 13.69 -5.67
C ASP A 325 5.01 14.98 -5.01
N SER A 326 5.17 15.09 -3.69
CA SER A 326 4.84 16.30 -2.92
C SER A 326 5.48 17.58 -3.49
N LEU A 327 6.74 17.48 -3.93
CA LEU A 327 7.50 18.59 -4.51
C LEU A 327 6.96 18.97 -5.89
N MET A 328 6.51 17.99 -6.66
CA MET A 328 5.93 18.24 -7.98
C MET A 328 4.56 18.90 -7.87
N ASN A 329 3.72 18.42 -6.94
CA ASN A 329 2.45 19.07 -6.61
C ASN A 329 2.66 20.54 -6.21
N GLU A 330 3.61 20.83 -5.31
CA GLU A 330 3.93 22.18 -4.85
C GLU A 330 4.44 23.08 -5.99
N PHE A 331 5.34 22.54 -6.82
CA PHE A 331 5.85 23.25 -7.99
C PHE A 331 4.73 23.61 -8.97
N LEU A 332 3.90 22.63 -9.36
CA LEU A 332 2.80 22.88 -10.30
C LEU A 332 1.81 23.90 -9.76
N ARG A 333 1.52 23.89 -8.46
CA ARG A 333 0.67 24.91 -7.83
C ARG A 333 1.29 26.31 -7.87
N SER A 334 2.60 26.43 -7.67
CA SER A 334 3.30 27.72 -7.73
C SER A 334 3.33 28.33 -9.14
N VAL A 335 3.15 27.51 -10.18
CA VAL A 335 3.17 27.94 -11.58
C VAL A 335 1.78 27.92 -12.24
N ALA A 336 0.81 27.25 -11.63
CA ALA A 336 -0.57 27.23 -12.09
C ALA A 336 -1.12 28.66 -12.16
N LYS A 337 -1.76 28.97 -13.29
CA LYS A 337 -2.43 30.26 -13.47
C LYS A 337 -3.70 30.30 -12.63
N PRO A 338 -4.23 31.51 -12.32
CA PRO A 338 -5.50 31.67 -11.59
C PRO A 338 -6.71 30.97 -12.25
N GLU A 339 -6.59 30.51 -13.50
CA GLU A 339 -7.63 29.75 -14.21
C GLU A 339 -7.73 28.28 -13.76
N ILE A 340 -6.71 27.74 -13.08
CA ILE A 340 -6.67 26.37 -12.56
C ILE A 340 -6.53 26.44 -11.04
N CYS A 341 -7.57 25.98 -10.34
CA CYS A 341 -7.64 26.10 -8.89
C CYS A 341 -7.95 24.74 -8.26
N LEU A 342 -7.07 24.29 -7.37
CA LEU A 342 -7.43 23.33 -6.34
C LEU A 342 -7.95 24.14 -5.16
N VAL A 343 -9.22 23.95 -4.81
CA VAL A 343 -9.83 24.59 -3.65
C VAL A 343 -9.41 23.84 -2.41
N ASP A 344 -8.42 24.39 -1.70
CA ASP A 344 -8.30 24.16 -0.26
C ASP A 344 -9.23 25.14 0.48
N ASP A 345 -9.32 25.02 1.80
CA ASP A 345 -10.16 25.89 2.64
C ASP A 345 -9.78 27.40 2.61
N HIS A 346 -8.94 27.86 1.66
CA HIS A 346 -8.30 29.17 1.66
C HIS A 346 -8.35 29.96 0.35
N ILE A 347 -9.28 29.72 -0.57
CA ILE A 347 -9.47 30.66 -1.69
C ILE A 347 -10.13 31.95 -1.17
N GLY A 348 -9.30 32.97 -0.90
CA GLY A 348 -9.74 34.36 -0.79
C GLY A 348 -10.34 34.84 -2.11
N GLU A 349 -11.39 35.67 -2.03
CA GLU A 349 -12.31 36.07 -3.11
C GLU A 349 -11.70 36.78 -4.34
N THR A 350 -10.38 36.80 -4.49
CA THR A 350 -9.71 37.52 -5.58
C THR A 350 -9.42 36.57 -6.75
N HIS A 351 -10.23 36.69 -7.82
CA HIS A 351 -10.11 36.08 -9.17
C HIS A 351 -11.12 35.00 -9.58
N THR A 352 -12.35 35.04 -9.06
CA THR A 352 -13.41 34.04 -9.31
C THR A 352 -14.00 34.03 -10.74
N ALA A 353 -13.91 35.13 -11.49
CA ALA A 353 -14.53 35.24 -12.82
C ALA A 353 -13.77 34.52 -13.96
N ASN A 354 -12.50 34.16 -13.75
CA ASN A 354 -11.63 33.57 -14.78
C ASN A 354 -11.29 32.10 -14.52
N VAL A 355 -11.89 31.46 -13.52
CA VAL A 355 -11.63 30.07 -13.16
C VAL A 355 -12.20 29.15 -14.25
N LEU A 356 -11.34 28.31 -14.84
CA LEU A 356 -11.68 27.35 -15.89
C LEU A 356 -11.68 25.91 -15.36
N HIS A 357 -10.83 25.59 -14.38
CA HIS A 357 -10.72 24.25 -13.85
C HIS A 357 -10.66 24.29 -12.33
N LEU A 358 -11.53 23.51 -11.70
CA LEU A 358 -11.72 23.51 -10.26
C LEU A 358 -11.71 22.10 -9.71
N SER A 359 -10.99 21.87 -8.63
CA SER A 359 -11.04 20.63 -7.88
C SER A 359 -11.22 20.86 -6.38
N PHE A 360 -12.01 20.02 -5.74
CA PHE A 360 -12.29 20.01 -4.32
C PHE A 360 -11.81 18.68 -3.73
N PRO A 361 -10.77 18.68 -2.88
CA PRO A 361 -10.44 17.53 -2.06
C PRO A 361 -11.49 17.40 -0.96
N VAL A 362 -12.19 16.28 -0.92
CA VAL A 362 -13.27 16.02 0.04
C VAL A 362 -12.66 15.52 1.35
N VAL A 363 -12.67 16.36 2.40
CA VAL A 363 -12.07 16.04 3.71
C VAL A 363 -13.11 15.93 4.84
N GLU A 364 -14.16 16.76 4.85
CA GLU A 364 -15.22 16.77 5.87
C GLU A 364 -16.62 17.08 5.31
N SER A 365 -17.68 16.67 6.02
CA SER A 365 -19.10 16.94 5.71
C SER A 365 -19.74 17.80 6.81
N PRO A 366 -20.62 18.78 6.51
CA PRO A 366 -21.21 19.10 5.21
C PRO A 366 -20.35 20.08 4.39
N TRP A 367 -20.41 19.96 3.06
CA TRP A 367 -19.78 20.90 2.15
C TRP A 367 -20.76 22.03 1.82
N GLU A 368 -20.25 23.26 1.82
CA GLU A 368 -20.96 24.41 1.31
C GLU A 368 -20.32 24.87 -0.01
N ALA A 369 -21.13 25.00 -1.05
CA ALA A 369 -20.67 25.54 -2.32
C ALA A 369 -20.18 26.98 -2.10
N PRO A 370 -18.99 27.36 -2.62
CA PRO A 370 -18.59 28.76 -2.62
C PRO A 370 -19.65 29.61 -3.30
N SER A 371 -20.00 30.76 -2.70
CA SER A 371 -21.09 31.63 -3.16
C SER A 371 -20.95 32.09 -4.62
N TRP A 372 -19.71 32.18 -5.11
CA TRP A 372 -19.38 32.57 -6.48
C TRP A 372 -19.44 31.42 -7.49
N LEU A 373 -19.48 30.16 -7.05
CA LEU A 373 -19.40 29.00 -7.95
C LEU A 373 -20.54 28.98 -8.99
N PRO A 374 -21.81 29.28 -8.66
CA PRO A 374 -22.88 29.37 -9.65
C PRO A 374 -22.65 30.44 -10.73
N ASP A 375 -21.86 31.48 -10.42
CA ASP A 375 -21.53 32.58 -11.35
C ASP A 375 -20.32 32.25 -12.26
N ALA A 376 -19.60 31.15 -12.01
CA ALA A 376 -18.45 30.70 -12.78
C ALA A 376 -18.84 30.05 -14.13
N LYS A 377 -19.55 30.79 -14.99
CA LYS A 377 -20.15 30.28 -16.24
C LYS A 377 -19.14 29.76 -17.27
N GLN A 378 -17.86 30.10 -17.14
CA GLN A 378 -16.78 29.64 -18.03
C GLN A 378 -16.11 28.35 -17.56
N LEU A 379 -16.54 27.79 -16.41
CA LEU A 379 -15.94 26.62 -15.81
C LEU A 379 -16.05 25.40 -16.75
N LYS A 380 -14.92 24.74 -16.98
CA LYS A 380 -14.76 23.58 -17.87
C LYS A 380 -14.52 22.27 -17.11
N SER A 381 -13.91 22.32 -15.92
CA SER A 381 -13.75 21.14 -15.05
C SER A 381 -14.23 21.43 -13.65
N LEU A 382 -15.00 20.49 -13.10
CA LEU A 382 -15.36 20.45 -11.69
C LEU A 382 -15.10 19.05 -11.15
N LEU A 383 -14.13 18.91 -10.26
CA LEU A 383 -13.70 17.62 -9.71
C LEU A 383 -13.95 17.54 -8.20
N PHE A 384 -14.70 16.56 -7.73
CA PHE A 384 -14.82 16.23 -6.31
C PHE A 384 -13.97 15.01 -5.99
N LEU A 385 -12.76 15.26 -5.52
CA LEU A 385 -11.73 14.24 -5.35
C LEU A 385 -11.83 13.61 -3.95
N PRO A 386 -12.03 12.29 -3.83
CA PRO A 386 -12.10 11.64 -2.52
C PRO A 386 -10.74 11.70 -1.81
N CYS A 387 -10.69 12.23 -0.58
CA CYS A 387 -9.52 12.07 0.30
C CYS A 387 -9.68 10.76 1.09
N LYS A 388 -8.59 10.00 1.28
CA LYS A 388 -8.58 8.58 1.72
C LYS A 388 -9.57 8.25 2.86
N SER A 389 -10.76 7.80 2.49
CA SER A 389 -11.83 7.10 3.22
C SER A 389 -13.10 7.22 2.36
N ALA A 390 -14.10 6.36 2.53
CA ALA A 390 -15.38 6.41 1.78
C ALA A 390 -16.30 7.58 2.24
N THR A 391 -15.73 8.76 2.49
CA THR A 391 -16.48 9.96 2.87
C THR A 391 -17.12 10.55 1.62
N VAL A 392 -18.45 10.50 1.58
CA VAL A 392 -19.25 11.13 0.56
C VAL A 392 -19.76 12.45 1.11
N VAL A 393 -19.79 13.49 0.28
CA VAL A 393 -20.23 14.84 0.64
C VAL A 393 -21.58 15.15 0.01
N SER A 394 -22.52 15.66 0.80
CA SER A 394 -23.76 16.21 0.26
C SER A 394 -23.52 17.60 -0.34
N VAL A 395 -23.93 17.78 -1.59
CA VAL A 395 -23.90 19.07 -2.29
C VAL A 395 -25.33 19.63 -2.33
N PRO A 396 -25.69 20.61 -1.48
CA PRO A 396 -27.02 21.20 -1.52
C PRO A 396 -27.27 21.89 -2.86
N LYS A 397 -28.49 21.78 -3.39
CA LYS A 397 -28.93 22.44 -4.64
C LYS A 397 -28.09 22.10 -5.88
N LEU A 398 -27.62 20.85 -5.98
CA LEU A 398 -26.86 20.37 -7.14
C LEU A 398 -27.54 20.69 -8.48
N ASP A 399 -28.88 20.60 -8.55
CA ASP A 399 -29.65 20.93 -9.76
C ASP A 399 -29.45 22.40 -10.21
N GLU A 400 -29.59 23.36 -9.29
CA GLU A 400 -29.38 24.79 -9.58
C GLU A 400 -27.93 25.06 -10.02
N LEU A 401 -26.97 24.36 -9.40
CA LEU A 401 -25.55 24.46 -9.73
C LEU A 401 -25.24 23.92 -11.13
N LEU A 402 -25.76 22.74 -11.49
CA LEU A 402 -25.50 22.17 -12.81
C LEU A 402 -26.17 22.99 -13.92
N SER A 403 -27.39 23.49 -13.70
CA SER A 403 -28.06 24.37 -14.67
C SER A 403 -27.31 25.70 -14.92
N SER A 404 -26.50 26.19 -13.97
CA SER A 404 -25.74 27.42 -14.16
C SER A 404 -24.40 27.22 -14.90
N LEU A 405 -23.84 26.00 -14.86
CA LEU A 405 -22.50 25.67 -15.36
C LEU A 405 -22.52 25.02 -16.76
N SER A 406 -23.17 25.67 -17.72
CA SER A 406 -23.43 25.11 -19.06
C SER A 406 -22.19 24.78 -19.91
N SER A 407 -21.01 25.34 -19.59
CA SER A 407 -19.75 25.15 -20.33
C SER A 407 -18.86 24.02 -19.79
N LEU A 408 -19.36 23.24 -18.82
CA LEU A 408 -18.63 22.11 -18.25
C LEU A 408 -18.32 21.04 -19.29
N ARG A 409 -17.07 20.58 -19.28
CA ARG A 409 -16.56 19.46 -20.09
C ARG A 409 -16.22 18.24 -19.25
N VAL A 410 -15.78 18.45 -18.01
CA VAL A 410 -15.44 17.39 -17.06
C VAL A 410 -16.21 17.62 -15.78
N LEU A 411 -16.93 16.59 -15.33
CA LEU A 411 -17.62 16.56 -14.06
C LEU A 411 -17.31 15.24 -13.34
N ASP A 412 -16.63 15.32 -12.20
CA ASP A 412 -16.34 14.16 -11.36
C ASP A 412 -17.10 14.28 -10.03
N LEU A 413 -18.09 13.40 -9.85
CA LEU A 413 -18.94 13.30 -8.67
C LEU A 413 -18.63 12.05 -7.84
N ALA A 414 -17.44 11.45 -7.97
CA ALA A 414 -17.07 10.22 -7.27
C ALA A 414 -17.22 10.32 -5.74
N ALA A 415 -16.98 11.51 -5.18
CA ALA A 415 -17.08 11.79 -3.76
C ALA A 415 -18.37 12.53 -3.35
N VAL A 416 -19.34 12.69 -4.25
CA VAL A 416 -20.58 13.45 -3.98
C VAL A 416 -21.74 12.51 -3.71
N ASP A 417 -22.60 12.91 -2.78
CA ASP A 417 -23.83 12.19 -2.45
C ASP A 417 -24.91 12.54 -3.47
N CYS A 418 -25.10 11.62 -4.40
CA CYS A 418 -25.91 11.75 -5.59
C CYS A 418 -27.01 10.68 -5.59
N GLU A 419 -27.71 10.46 -4.46
CA GLU A 419 -28.85 9.52 -4.39
C GLU A 419 -29.83 9.75 -5.55
N ASN A 420 -30.08 11.02 -5.90
CA ASN A 420 -30.89 11.41 -7.05
C ASN A 420 -30.14 12.43 -7.92
N LEU A 421 -29.57 11.97 -9.04
CA LEU A 421 -28.98 12.85 -10.05
C LEU A 421 -30.08 13.65 -10.77
N PRO A 422 -29.93 14.99 -10.89
CA PRO A 422 -30.97 15.84 -11.47
C PRO A 422 -31.05 15.75 -13.00
N ASP A 423 -32.22 16.08 -13.57
CA ASP A 423 -32.43 16.09 -15.01
C ASP A 423 -31.60 17.18 -15.73
N SER A 424 -31.23 18.26 -15.03
CA SER A 424 -30.33 19.33 -15.54
C SER A 424 -28.97 18.82 -16.00
N LEU A 425 -28.51 17.66 -15.53
CA LEU A 425 -27.31 17.01 -16.02
C LEU A 425 -27.33 16.85 -17.55
N GLY A 426 -28.51 16.59 -18.13
CA GLY A 426 -28.68 16.45 -19.58
C GLY A 426 -28.69 17.76 -20.37
N GLU A 427 -28.60 18.91 -19.69
CA GLU A 427 -28.48 20.23 -20.30
C GLU A 427 -27.02 20.64 -20.55
N LEU A 428 -26.06 19.92 -19.97
CA LEU A 428 -24.62 20.15 -20.10
C LEU A 428 -24.08 19.66 -21.46
N ASN A 429 -24.48 20.31 -22.54
CA ASN A 429 -24.19 19.85 -23.91
C ASN A 429 -22.70 19.75 -24.26
N ASP A 430 -21.83 20.47 -23.56
CA ASP A 430 -20.37 20.44 -23.74
C ASP A 430 -19.68 19.34 -22.93
N LEU A 431 -20.42 18.57 -22.11
CA LEU A 431 -19.87 17.57 -21.20
C LEU A 431 -19.29 16.38 -21.97
N ARG A 432 -18.05 16.01 -21.62
CA ARG A 432 -17.26 14.95 -22.26
C ARG A 432 -16.79 13.87 -21.31
N TYR A 433 -16.63 14.19 -20.04
CA TYR A 433 -16.27 13.24 -19.00
C TYR A 433 -17.24 13.36 -17.84
N LEU A 434 -17.81 12.23 -17.45
CA LEU A 434 -18.65 12.11 -16.26
C LEU A 434 -18.20 10.90 -15.43
N ARG A 435 -17.90 11.12 -14.15
CA ARG A 435 -17.64 10.05 -13.18
C ARG A 435 -18.62 10.14 -12.02
N LEU A 436 -19.15 9.00 -11.58
CA LEU A 436 -20.13 8.92 -10.50
C LEU A 436 -19.65 8.05 -9.33
N GLY A 437 -20.06 8.43 -8.12
CA GLY A 437 -19.70 7.79 -6.86
C GLY A 437 -20.69 6.74 -6.37
N VAL A 438 -20.35 6.13 -5.24
CA VAL A 438 -21.09 5.03 -4.57
C VAL A 438 -22.53 5.36 -4.20
N SER A 439 -22.88 6.63 -4.07
CA SER A 439 -24.23 7.11 -3.76
C SER A 439 -25.19 7.03 -4.96
N SER A 440 -24.67 6.98 -6.18
CA SER A 440 -25.49 7.05 -7.39
C SER A 440 -26.12 5.69 -7.71
N GLU A 441 -27.44 5.58 -7.55
CA GLU A 441 -28.21 4.36 -7.84
C GLU A 441 -28.87 4.36 -9.23
N TYR A 442 -29.19 5.55 -9.75
CA TYR A 442 -29.90 5.73 -11.02
C TYR A 442 -29.31 6.86 -11.85
N LEU A 443 -29.35 6.69 -13.18
CA LEU A 443 -29.03 7.76 -14.13
C LEU A 443 -30.33 8.43 -14.61
N PRO A 444 -30.38 9.77 -14.70
CA PRO A 444 -31.53 10.49 -15.24
C PRO A 444 -31.71 10.18 -16.73
N ARG A 445 -32.94 10.19 -17.24
CA ARG A 445 -33.21 9.92 -18.67
C ARG A 445 -32.57 10.98 -19.57
N SER A 446 -32.41 12.20 -19.06
CA SER A 446 -31.80 13.32 -19.75
C SER A 446 -30.33 13.09 -20.11
N ILE A 447 -29.62 12.14 -19.46
CA ILE A 447 -28.23 11.82 -19.81
C ILE A 447 -28.07 11.44 -21.29
N THR A 448 -29.12 10.88 -21.91
CA THR A 448 -29.14 10.52 -23.33
C THR A 448 -29.09 11.70 -24.30
N ASN A 449 -29.15 12.93 -23.79
CA ASN A 449 -28.98 14.16 -24.55
C ASN A 449 -27.50 14.55 -24.74
N LEU A 450 -26.58 13.99 -23.93
CA LEU A 450 -25.17 14.36 -23.88
C LEU A 450 -24.37 13.73 -25.04
N LYS A 451 -24.58 14.21 -26.27
CA LYS A 451 -24.00 13.62 -27.49
C LYS A 451 -22.48 13.77 -27.59
N GLU A 452 -21.90 14.75 -26.90
CA GLU A 452 -20.46 15.01 -26.84
C GLU A 452 -19.77 14.22 -25.73
N LEU A 453 -20.51 13.44 -24.93
CA LEU A 453 -19.96 12.63 -23.85
C LEU A 453 -19.02 11.56 -24.42
N GLN A 454 -17.77 11.53 -23.98
CA GLN A 454 -16.71 10.63 -24.43
C GLN A 454 -16.41 9.55 -23.39
N THR A 455 -16.38 9.90 -22.11
CA THR A 455 -16.10 8.98 -21.00
C THR A 455 -17.23 9.03 -19.99
N LEU A 456 -17.76 7.86 -19.66
CA LEU A 456 -18.68 7.66 -18.54
C LEU A 456 -18.10 6.59 -17.61
N ASP A 457 -17.75 6.99 -16.38
CA ASP A 457 -17.18 6.10 -15.37
C ASP A 457 -18.16 5.87 -14.21
N LEU A 458 -18.64 4.64 -14.11
CA LEU A 458 -19.59 4.15 -13.12
C LEU A 458 -18.99 3.06 -12.23
N ARG A 459 -17.67 2.80 -12.28
CA ARG A 459 -17.02 1.67 -11.55
C ARG A 459 -17.29 1.69 -10.05
N GLN A 460 -17.33 2.90 -9.49
CA GLN A 460 -17.59 3.12 -8.07
C GLN A 460 -19.06 3.35 -7.76
N SER A 461 -19.95 3.40 -8.76
CA SER A 461 -21.37 3.68 -8.55
C SER A 461 -22.18 2.45 -8.14
N ASN A 462 -23.40 2.70 -7.64
CA ASN A 462 -24.39 1.66 -7.37
C ASN A 462 -25.38 1.49 -8.53
N VAL A 463 -25.11 2.09 -9.70
CA VAL A 463 -26.03 2.04 -10.85
C VAL A 463 -26.20 0.60 -11.33
N ILE A 464 -27.46 0.14 -11.33
CA ILE A 464 -27.83 -1.21 -11.76
C ILE A 464 -28.49 -1.25 -13.14
N VAL A 465 -29.02 -0.13 -13.64
CA VAL A 465 -29.75 -0.04 -14.91
C VAL A 465 -29.37 1.24 -15.65
N LEU A 466 -29.04 1.11 -16.94
CA LEU A 466 -28.85 2.24 -17.86
C LEU A 466 -30.19 2.67 -18.51
N PRO A 467 -30.43 3.97 -18.73
CA PRO A 467 -31.70 4.46 -19.26
C PRO A 467 -31.92 4.07 -20.73
N ARG A 468 -33.18 4.00 -21.17
CA ARG A 468 -33.53 3.78 -22.59
C ARG A 468 -33.06 4.97 -23.45
N GLY A 469 -32.61 4.68 -24.66
CA GLY A 469 -32.07 5.69 -25.58
C GLY A 469 -30.57 5.95 -25.42
N PHE A 470 -29.88 5.10 -24.65
CA PHE A 470 -28.44 5.18 -24.42
C PHE A 470 -27.60 5.15 -25.72
N ASN A 471 -28.12 4.49 -26.77
CA ASN A 471 -27.56 4.48 -28.12
C ASN A 471 -27.40 5.88 -28.76
N LYS A 472 -28.03 6.92 -28.22
CA LYS A 472 -27.88 8.31 -28.68
C LYS A 472 -26.53 8.94 -28.30
N LEU A 473 -25.78 8.34 -27.38
CA LEU A 473 -24.46 8.78 -26.94
C LEU A 473 -23.38 8.43 -27.97
N VAL A 474 -23.55 8.90 -29.21
CA VAL A 474 -22.71 8.54 -30.37
C VAL A 474 -21.25 8.98 -30.23
N GLY A 475 -20.95 9.94 -29.34
CA GLY A 475 -19.58 10.37 -29.02
C GLY A 475 -18.87 9.51 -27.97
N LEU A 476 -19.58 8.56 -27.34
CA LEU A 476 -19.04 7.78 -26.22
C LEU A 476 -17.96 6.81 -26.70
N ARG A 477 -16.78 6.92 -26.09
CA ARG A 477 -15.58 6.11 -26.38
C ARG A 477 -15.22 5.17 -25.25
N HIS A 478 -15.41 5.60 -24.00
CA HIS A 478 -15.03 4.82 -22.83
C HIS A 478 -16.23 4.71 -21.88
N LEU A 479 -16.68 3.49 -21.66
CA LEU A 479 -17.73 3.19 -20.71
C LEU A 479 -17.20 2.21 -19.68
N TYR A 480 -17.15 2.66 -18.43
CA TYR A 480 -16.88 1.79 -17.30
C TYR A 480 -18.13 1.65 -16.46
N THR A 481 -18.62 0.43 -16.31
CA THR A 481 -19.91 0.13 -15.68
C THR A 481 -19.77 -0.57 -14.33
N GLY A 482 -18.64 -1.23 -14.09
CA GLY A 482 -18.46 -2.11 -12.95
C GLY A 482 -19.32 -3.38 -13.00
N ASP A 483 -19.24 -4.20 -11.96
CA ASP A 483 -19.85 -5.53 -11.94
C ASP A 483 -21.33 -5.53 -11.43
N ARG A 484 -21.99 -4.37 -11.36
CA ARG A 484 -23.35 -4.25 -10.77
C ARG A 484 -24.49 -4.19 -11.77
N LEU A 485 -24.23 -3.85 -13.03
CA LEU A 485 -25.27 -3.74 -14.04
C LEU A 485 -26.07 -5.05 -14.22
N LEU A 486 -27.38 -4.90 -14.32
CA LEU A 486 -28.31 -6.01 -14.52
C LEU A 486 -28.47 -6.41 -16.00
N ASP A 487 -28.47 -5.45 -16.91
CA ASP A 487 -28.52 -5.67 -18.37
C ASP A 487 -28.08 -4.40 -19.11
N LEU A 488 -27.72 -4.54 -20.39
CA LEU A 488 -27.46 -3.43 -21.29
C LEU A 488 -28.77 -2.95 -21.96
N PRO A 489 -28.93 -1.65 -22.26
CA PRO A 489 -30.12 -1.12 -22.93
C PRO A 489 -30.19 -1.58 -24.39
N PRO A 490 -31.37 -1.59 -25.03
CA PRO A 490 -31.51 -2.03 -26.43
C PRO A 490 -30.72 -1.15 -27.40
N LYS A 491 -30.32 -1.73 -28.53
CA LYS A 491 -29.53 -1.09 -29.59
C LYS A 491 -28.14 -0.64 -29.14
N PHE A 492 -27.54 -1.34 -28.18
CA PHE A 492 -26.25 -0.94 -27.62
C PHE A 492 -25.12 -0.97 -28.66
N GLY A 493 -25.21 -1.86 -29.66
CA GLY A 493 -24.25 -1.95 -30.76
C GLY A 493 -24.19 -0.72 -31.68
N GLU A 494 -25.17 0.19 -31.63
CA GLU A 494 -25.13 1.46 -32.38
C GLU A 494 -24.07 2.44 -31.83
N LEU A 495 -23.45 2.15 -30.66
CA LEU A 495 -22.32 2.92 -30.08
C LEU A 495 -20.98 2.59 -30.77
N THR A 496 -20.90 2.86 -32.07
CA THR A 496 -19.75 2.45 -32.91
C THR A 496 -18.43 3.16 -32.58
N SER A 497 -18.48 4.30 -31.88
CA SER A 497 -17.29 5.02 -31.40
C SER A 497 -16.66 4.39 -30.15
N LEU A 498 -17.28 3.38 -29.55
CA LEU A 498 -16.84 2.79 -28.29
C LEU A 498 -15.54 2.02 -28.47
N GLN A 499 -14.52 2.42 -27.71
CA GLN A 499 -13.18 1.83 -27.69
C GLN A 499 -12.93 1.00 -26.43
N THR A 500 -13.47 1.42 -25.28
CA THR A 500 -13.29 0.72 -24.01
C THR A 500 -14.64 0.38 -23.39
N LEU A 501 -14.80 -0.90 -23.03
CA LEU A 501 -15.96 -1.42 -22.32
C LEU A 501 -15.49 -2.47 -21.33
N ASP A 502 -15.69 -2.22 -20.03
CA ASP A 502 -15.26 -3.16 -18.99
C ASP A 502 -16.16 -4.41 -18.92
N VAL A 503 -17.47 -4.26 -19.13
CA VAL A 503 -18.46 -5.33 -19.03
C VAL A 503 -19.48 -5.27 -20.18
N PHE A 504 -19.60 -6.36 -20.93
CA PHE A 504 -20.67 -6.61 -21.87
C PHE A 504 -21.63 -7.68 -21.33
N ILE A 505 -22.93 -7.38 -21.29
CA ILE A 505 -23.95 -8.32 -20.78
C ILE A 505 -24.71 -8.93 -21.95
N VAL A 506 -24.66 -10.25 -22.06
CA VAL A 506 -25.48 -11.06 -22.97
C VAL A 506 -26.79 -11.38 -22.24
N GLY A 507 -27.83 -10.61 -22.59
CA GLY A 507 -29.08 -10.51 -21.83
C GLY A 507 -30.33 -10.57 -22.70
N GLU A 508 -31.39 -9.86 -22.28
CA GLU A 508 -32.64 -9.82 -23.04
C GLU A 508 -32.58 -8.83 -24.21
N ASN A 509 -31.81 -7.76 -24.06
CA ASN A 509 -31.76 -6.66 -25.01
C ASN A 509 -30.63 -6.78 -26.03
N ASN A 510 -29.54 -7.45 -25.68
CA ASN A 510 -28.33 -7.52 -26.48
C ASN A 510 -27.79 -8.95 -26.53
N THR A 511 -27.43 -9.34 -27.74
CA THR A 511 -26.95 -10.66 -28.14
C THR A 511 -25.44 -10.61 -28.42
N LEU A 512 -24.79 -11.76 -28.58
CA LEU A 512 -23.37 -11.79 -28.97
C LEU A 512 -23.10 -11.07 -30.30
N ASP A 513 -24.04 -11.10 -31.26
CA ASP A 513 -23.91 -10.37 -32.54
C ASP A 513 -23.77 -8.88 -32.38
N THR A 514 -24.28 -8.33 -31.29
CA THR A 514 -24.18 -6.90 -31.01
C THR A 514 -22.71 -6.49 -30.89
N LEU A 515 -21.81 -7.40 -30.48
CA LEU A 515 -20.36 -7.17 -30.44
C LEU A 515 -19.75 -6.97 -31.84
N THR A 516 -20.34 -7.52 -32.91
CA THR A 516 -19.83 -7.31 -34.29
C THR A 516 -19.91 -5.86 -34.73
N GLN A 517 -20.80 -5.08 -34.12
CA GLN A 517 -20.96 -3.65 -34.40
C GLN A 517 -19.97 -2.80 -33.62
N LEU A 518 -19.35 -3.37 -32.57
CA LEU A 518 -18.38 -2.72 -31.69
C LEU A 518 -16.94 -3.11 -32.08
N SER A 519 -16.57 -2.84 -33.33
CA SER A 519 -15.29 -3.26 -33.90
C SER A 519 -14.07 -2.50 -33.36
N SER A 520 -14.26 -1.35 -32.73
CA SER A 520 -13.16 -0.49 -32.24
C SER A 520 -12.69 -0.83 -30.82
N LEU A 521 -13.19 -1.92 -30.21
CA LEU A 521 -12.87 -2.28 -28.84
C LEU A 521 -11.41 -2.70 -28.67
N VAL A 522 -10.77 -2.17 -27.62
CA VAL A 522 -9.37 -2.42 -27.26
C VAL A 522 -9.23 -2.79 -25.78
N GLY A 523 -8.17 -3.53 -25.45
CA GLY A 523 -7.82 -3.83 -24.06
C GLY A 523 -8.64 -4.97 -23.45
N LYS A 524 -9.32 -4.70 -22.33
CA LYS A 524 -9.94 -5.73 -21.47
C LYS A 524 -11.46 -5.73 -21.62
N LEU A 525 -12.06 -6.91 -21.73
CA LEU A 525 -13.51 -7.08 -21.81
C LEU A 525 -14.02 -8.27 -20.96
N LYS A 526 -14.92 -7.99 -20.01
CA LYS A 526 -15.69 -9.04 -19.34
C LYS A 526 -17.01 -9.27 -20.07
N ILE A 527 -17.33 -10.51 -20.42
CA ILE A 527 -18.60 -10.90 -21.02
C ILE A 527 -19.39 -11.69 -20.00
N ARG A 528 -20.53 -11.12 -19.59
CA ARG A 528 -21.44 -11.73 -18.62
C ARG A 528 -22.63 -12.34 -19.32
N TYR A 529 -22.78 -13.64 -19.19
CA TYR A 529 -23.96 -14.35 -19.65
C TYR A 529 -25.03 -14.31 -18.55
N LYS A 530 -26.19 -13.71 -18.85
CA LYS A 530 -27.36 -13.67 -17.95
C LYS A 530 -28.47 -14.65 -18.37
N LYS A 531 -28.74 -14.79 -19.67
CA LYS A 531 -29.82 -15.63 -20.22
C LYS A 531 -29.26 -16.90 -20.91
N LYS A 532 -30.09 -17.93 -21.06
CA LYS A 532 -29.76 -19.15 -21.84
C LYS A 532 -29.65 -18.80 -23.31
N TYR A 533 -28.52 -19.12 -23.92
CA TYR A 533 -28.32 -19.16 -25.37
C TYR A 533 -28.48 -20.62 -25.82
N VAL A 534 -29.60 -20.94 -26.46
CA VAL A 534 -29.88 -22.29 -26.95
C VAL A 534 -29.34 -22.42 -28.38
N LYS A 535 -28.86 -23.62 -28.74
CA LYS A 535 -28.36 -23.99 -30.07
C LYS A 535 -29.27 -23.65 -31.28
N ASP A 536 -30.54 -23.33 -31.10
CA ASP A 536 -31.42 -22.98 -32.23
C ASP A 536 -31.33 -21.50 -32.64
N GLU A 537 -30.57 -20.68 -31.90
CA GLU A 537 -30.22 -19.29 -32.23
C GLU A 537 -28.74 -19.15 -32.62
N ILE A 538 -28.12 -20.20 -33.18
CA ILE A 538 -26.68 -20.19 -33.53
C ILE A 538 -26.40 -19.09 -34.56
N ILE A 539 -25.70 -18.06 -34.09
CA ILE A 539 -24.80 -17.27 -34.91
C ILE A 539 -23.44 -17.96 -34.86
N ASP A 540 -22.79 -18.04 -36.02
CA ASP A 540 -21.39 -18.38 -36.10
C ASP A 540 -20.59 -17.38 -35.25
N THR A 541 -20.13 -17.82 -34.08
CA THR A 541 -19.33 -17.00 -33.18
C THR A 541 -17.90 -16.80 -33.69
N SER A 542 -17.52 -17.53 -34.75
CA SER A 542 -16.18 -17.43 -35.30
C SER A 542 -15.95 -16.05 -35.91
N GLY A 543 -14.89 -15.40 -35.44
CA GLY A 543 -14.51 -14.08 -35.91
C GLY A 543 -15.40 -12.92 -35.48
N LEU A 544 -16.31 -13.07 -34.50
CA LEU A 544 -17.10 -11.95 -33.94
C LEU A 544 -16.22 -10.80 -33.45
N LEU A 545 -15.03 -11.12 -32.95
CA LEU A 545 -14.06 -10.16 -32.39
C LEU A 545 -12.77 -10.05 -33.23
N LYS A 546 -12.78 -10.53 -34.48
CA LYS A 546 -11.57 -10.59 -35.33
C LYS A 546 -10.97 -9.21 -35.61
N ASP A 547 -11.80 -8.18 -35.66
CA ASP A 547 -11.40 -6.81 -35.99
C ASP A 547 -11.09 -5.98 -34.72
N THR A 548 -11.20 -6.58 -33.53
CA THR A 548 -10.92 -5.91 -32.24
C THR A 548 -9.47 -6.10 -31.81
N HIS A 549 -8.97 -5.21 -30.96
CA HIS A 549 -7.62 -5.30 -30.38
C HIS A 549 -7.67 -5.63 -28.88
N LEU A 550 -8.47 -6.64 -28.53
CA LEU A 550 -8.60 -7.12 -27.16
C LEU A 550 -7.39 -7.96 -26.75
N THR A 551 -6.89 -7.69 -25.54
CA THR A 551 -5.77 -8.40 -24.91
C THR A 551 -6.25 -9.34 -23.79
N ASP A 552 -7.35 -9.00 -23.13
CA ASP A 552 -7.86 -9.72 -21.97
C ASP A 552 -9.36 -9.97 -22.13
N ILE A 553 -9.79 -11.22 -22.01
CA ILE A 553 -11.20 -11.60 -22.05
C ILE A 553 -11.55 -12.39 -20.81
N SER A 554 -12.64 -12.00 -20.13
CA SER A 554 -13.21 -12.78 -19.03
C SER A 554 -14.63 -13.22 -19.39
N LEU A 555 -14.89 -14.52 -19.42
CA LEU A 555 -16.21 -15.08 -19.64
C LEU A 555 -16.81 -15.46 -18.28
N ILE A 556 -17.94 -14.85 -17.93
CA ILE A 556 -18.56 -15.00 -16.61
C ILE A 556 -20.02 -15.43 -16.78
N TRP A 557 -20.40 -16.53 -16.15
CA TRP A 557 -21.77 -17.03 -16.16
C TRP A 557 -22.51 -16.65 -14.87
N SER A 558 -23.80 -16.35 -14.97
CA SER A 558 -24.66 -16.08 -13.81
C SER A 558 -24.76 -17.28 -12.86
N SER A 559 -24.71 -17.04 -11.55
CA SER A 559 -24.95 -18.08 -10.53
C SER A 559 -26.37 -18.63 -10.58
N SER A 560 -27.32 -17.89 -11.19
CA SER A 560 -28.73 -18.29 -11.33
C SER A 560 -28.98 -19.29 -12.47
N TYR A 561 -27.94 -19.76 -13.18
CA TYR A 561 -28.10 -20.71 -14.28
C TYR A 561 -28.54 -22.10 -13.83
N ASP A 562 -29.44 -22.70 -14.63
CA ASP A 562 -29.86 -24.08 -14.51
C ASP A 562 -28.72 -25.02 -14.95
N GLU A 563 -28.27 -25.81 -13.99
CA GLU A 563 -27.21 -26.80 -14.12
C GLU A 563 -27.54 -27.90 -15.13
N ALA A 564 -28.81 -28.27 -15.29
CA ALA A 564 -29.20 -29.40 -16.13
C ALA A 564 -28.99 -29.15 -17.64
N ALA A 565 -28.95 -27.88 -18.06
CA ALA A 565 -28.89 -27.49 -19.46
C ALA A 565 -27.53 -26.93 -19.89
N ALA A 566 -26.56 -26.81 -18.98
CA ALA A 566 -25.31 -26.08 -19.20
C ALA A 566 -24.49 -26.60 -20.41
N ASP A 567 -24.43 -27.91 -20.61
CA ASP A 567 -23.65 -28.52 -21.71
C ASP A 567 -24.25 -28.26 -23.13
N GLU A 568 -25.44 -27.66 -23.22
CA GLU A 568 -26.05 -27.25 -24.49
C GLU A 568 -25.70 -25.81 -24.89
N PHE A 569 -25.11 -25.02 -24.00
CA PHE A 569 -24.87 -23.60 -24.25
C PHE A 569 -23.72 -23.38 -25.24
N THR A 570 -23.85 -22.32 -26.02
CA THR A 570 -22.76 -21.77 -26.82
C THR A 570 -22.12 -20.59 -26.09
N CYS A 571 -20.86 -20.29 -26.45
CA CYS A 571 -20.17 -19.11 -25.97
C CYS A 571 -19.36 -18.49 -27.10
N LEU A 572 -18.88 -17.26 -26.85
CA LEU A 572 -17.89 -16.60 -27.68
C LEU A 572 -16.65 -17.48 -27.88
N GLU A 573 -16.17 -17.55 -29.13
CA GLU A 573 -14.83 -18.04 -29.46
C GLU A 573 -13.81 -16.90 -29.26
N PRO A 574 -12.88 -17.00 -28.30
CA PRO A 574 -11.91 -15.93 -28.06
C PRO A 574 -10.94 -15.76 -29.24
N PRO A 575 -10.52 -14.53 -29.59
CA PRO A 575 -9.58 -14.31 -30.67
C PRO A 575 -8.17 -14.83 -30.31
N PRO A 576 -7.37 -15.30 -31.29
CA PRO A 576 -6.06 -15.91 -31.04
C PRO A 576 -4.99 -14.94 -30.51
N THR A 577 -5.26 -13.64 -30.57
CA THR A 577 -4.37 -12.55 -30.15
C THR A 577 -4.40 -12.26 -28.65
N ILE A 578 -5.33 -12.85 -27.90
CA ILE A 578 -5.45 -12.57 -26.46
C ILE A 578 -4.23 -13.06 -25.68
N LYS A 579 -3.89 -12.30 -24.63
CA LYS A 579 -2.82 -12.61 -23.67
C LYS A 579 -3.36 -13.17 -22.38
N SER A 580 -4.61 -12.85 -22.03
CA SER A 580 -5.25 -13.25 -20.77
C SER A 580 -6.67 -13.76 -21.03
N LEU A 581 -6.99 -14.92 -20.45
CA LEU A 581 -8.32 -15.52 -20.50
C LEU A 581 -8.77 -15.89 -19.09
N SER A 582 -9.97 -15.46 -18.71
CA SER A 582 -10.62 -15.91 -17.47
C SER A 582 -11.95 -16.58 -17.77
N VAL A 583 -12.23 -17.71 -17.13
CA VAL A 583 -13.48 -18.47 -17.27
C VAL A 583 -14.06 -18.69 -15.89
N CYS A 584 -15.20 -18.07 -15.58
CA CYS A 584 -15.73 -18.04 -14.22
C CYS A 584 -17.18 -18.53 -14.16
N ARG A 585 -17.53 -19.33 -13.16
CA ARG A 585 -18.90 -19.75 -12.83
C ARG A 585 -19.58 -20.66 -13.87
N TRP A 586 -18.80 -21.38 -14.67
CA TRP A 586 -19.35 -22.33 -15.63
C TRP A 586 -19.90 -23.58 -14.93
N LYS A 587 -21.15 -23.96 -15.23
CA LYS A 587 -21.86 -25.05 -14.54
C LYS A 587 -22.03 -26.34 -15.35
N GLY A 588 -21.46 -26.40 -16.55
CA GLY A 588 -21.47 -27.60 -17.40
C GLY A 588 -20.40 -28.61 -16.99
N MET A 589 -20.56 -29.85 -17.44
CA MET A 589 -19.58 -30.91 -17.23
C MET A 589 -18.32 -30.67 -18.07
N ASN A 590 -18.50 -30.13 -19.28
CA ASN A 590 -17.42 -29.73 -20.18
C ASN A 590 -17.60 -28.26 -20.54
N PHE A 591 -16.53 -27.55 -20.90
CA PHE A 591 -16.69 -26.23 -21.53
C PHE A 591 -17.41 -26.35 -22.88
N PRO A 592 -18.05 -25.26 -23.35
CA PRO A 592 -18.65 -25.22 -24.69
C PRO A 592 -17.63 -25.63 -25.77
N GLN A 593 -18.09 -26.34 -26.80
CA GLN A 593 -17.22 -26.88 -27.85
C GLN A 593 -16.40 -25.78 -28.56
N GLN A 594 -16.96 -24.58 -28.73
CA GLN A 594 -16.27 -23.42 -29.26
C GLN A 594 -15.04 -23.07 -28.42
N LEU A 595 -15.20 -23.01 -27.09
CA LEU A 595 -14.09 -22.73 -26.17
C LEU A 595 -13.08 -23.88 -26.17
N MET A 596 -13.53 -25.13 -26.16
CA MET A 596 -12.67 -26.31 -26.24
C MET A 596 -11.80 -26.30 -27.51
N ASN A 597 -12.37 -25.89 -28.65
CA ASN A 597 -11.66 -25.79 -29.93
C ASN A 597 -10.74 -24.57 -30.01
N ALA A 598 -11.01 -23.51 -29.25
CA ALA A 598 -10.20 -22.29 -29.25
C ALA A 598 -8.84 -22.49 -28.57
N PHE A 599 -8.76 -23.24 -27.46
CA PHE A 599 -7.55 -23.39 -26.65
C PHE A 599 -6.27 -23.73 -27.44
N PRO A 600 -6.26 -24.71 -28.37
CA PRO A 600 -5.09 -25.02 -29.19
C PRO A 600 -4.60 -23.86 -30.08
N ILE A 601 -5.49 -22.91 -30.40
CA ILE A 601 -5.22 -21.78 -31.30
C ILE A 601 -4.72 -20.55 -30.51
N LEU A 602 -4.95 -20.50 -29.19
CA LEU A 602 -4.56 -19.41 -28.28
C LEU A 602 -3.05 -19.39 -27.98
N SER A 603 -2.23 -19.40 -29.03
CA SER A 603 -0.77 -19.47 -28.94
C SER A 603 -0.12 -18.27 -28.24
N SER A 604 -0.79 -17.12 -28.16
CA SER A 604 -0.30 -15.91 -27.49
C SER A 604 -0.71 -15.81 -26.01
N LEU A 605 -1.42 -16.81 -25.48
CA LEU A 605 -1.96 -16.78 -24.13
C LEU A 605 -0.84 -16.90 -23.08
N VAL A 606 -0.78 -15.91 -22.19
CA VAL A 606 0.22 -15.79 -21.12
C VAL A 606 -0.40 -16.09 -19.74
N TYR A 607 -1.67 -15.73 -19.55
CA TYR A 607 -2.40 -15.88 -18.30
C TYR A 607 -3.72 -16.63 -18.52
N LEU A 608 -3.97 -17.67 -17.72
CA LEU A 608 -5.22 -18.41 -17.71
C LEU A 608 -5.72 -18.56 -16.28
N HIS A 609 -6.96 -18.11 -16.05
CA HIS A 609 -7.66 -18.23 -14.77
C HIS A 609 -9.00 -18.92 -14.95
N ILE A 610 -9.27 -19.96 -14.16
CA ILE A 610 -10.55 -20.67 -14.17
C ILE A 610 -11.06 -20.75 -12.74
N GLU A 611 -12.27 -20.26 -12.49
CA GLU A 611 -12.81 -20.11 -11.14
C GLU A 611 -14.29 -20.52 -11.04
N ASP A 612 -14.68 -21.12 -9.92
CA ASP A 612 -16.08 -21.44 -9.57
C ASP A 612 -16.78 -22.29 -10.64
N CYS A 613 -16.04 -23.17 -11.32
CA CYS A 613 -16.59 -24.10 -12.31
C CYS A 613 -16.80 -25.49 -11.68
N SER A 614 -17.57 -25.53 -10.59
CA SER A 614 -17.64 -26.66 -9.64
C SER A 614 -18.12 -27.99 -10.23
N ARG A 615 -18.89 -27.98 -11.34
CA ARG A 615 -19.36 -29.19 -12.05
C ARG A 615 -18.45 -29.63 -13.20
N CYS A 616 -17.46 -28.81 -13.56
CA CYS A 616 -16.55 -29.10 -14.66
C CYS A 616 -15.71 -30.33 -14.33
N GLN A 617 -15.83 -31.37 -15.14
CA GLN A 617 -15.09 -32.63 -14.98
C GLN A 617 -13.86 -32.70 -15.90
N ASN A 618 -13.94 -32.04 -17.06
CA ASN A 618 -12.90 -32.10 -18.08
C ASN A 618 -12.48 -30.69 -18.49
N LEU A 619 -11.17 -30.44 -18.42
CA LEU A 619 -10.56 -29.25 -18.99
C LEU A 619 -10.03 -29.55 -20.41
N PRO A 620 -9.96 -28.53 -21.28
CA PRO A 620 -9.29 -28.65 -22.56
C PRO A 620 -7.80 -28.91 -22.36
N SER A 621 -7.12 -29.38 -23.40
CA SER A 621 -5.69 -29.68 -23.27
C SER A 621 -4.86 -28.39 -23.19
N LEU A 622 -4.54 -28.01 -21.95
CA LEU A 622 -3.87 -26.76 -21.61
C LEU A 622 -2.35 -26.84 -21.85
N SER A 623 -1.78 -28.04 -21.80
CA SER A 623 -0.34 -28.33 -21.98
C SER A 623 0.22 -27.92 -23.35
N SER A 624 -0.65 -27.74 -24.34
CA SER A 624 -0.28 -27.21 -25.66
C SER A 624 0.05 -25.71 -25.67
N LEU A 625 -0.30 -24.98 -24.61
CA LEU A 625 -0.11 -23.52 -24.50
C LEU A 625 1.34 -23.17 -24.17
N SER A 626 2.18 -23.01 -25.20
CA SER A 626 3.63 -22.85 -25.05
C SER A 626 4.09 -21.54 -24.41
N HIS A 627 3.30 -20.46 -24.51
CA HIS A 627 3.64 -19.14 -23.95
C HIS A 627 2.98 -18.86 -22.59
N LEU A 628 2.23 -19.82 -22.04
CA LEU A 628 1.52 -19.65 -20.78
C LEU A 628 2.53 -19.54 -19.63
N ARG A 629 2.49 -18.42 -18.90
CA ARG A 629 3.36 -18.13 -17.75
C ARG A 629 2.66 -18.29 -16.41
N SER A 630 1.35 -18.07 -16.36
CA SER A 630 0.57 -18.19 -15.13
C SER A 630 -0.72 -18.98 -15.37
N LEU A 631 -0.91 -20.05 -14.60
CA LEU A 631 -2.12 -20.86 -14.59
C LEU A 631 -2.74 -20.87 -13.18
N GLN A 632 -4.02 -20.51 -13.09
CA GLN A 632 -4.76 -20.48 -11.83
C GLN A 632 -6.08 -21.24 -11.97
N LEU A 633 -6.29 -22.25 -11.12
CA LEU A 633 -7.48 -23.11 -11.11
C LEU A 633 -8.11 -23.11 -9.72
N TRP A 634 -9.26 -22.46 -9.57
CA TRP A 634 -9.95 -22.21 -8.30
C TRP A 634 -11.36 -22.81 -8.31
N ASP A 635 -11.78 -23.45 -7.22
CA ASP A 635 -13.16 -23.92 -7.00
C ASP A 635 -13.70 -24.86 -8.11
N LEU A 636 -12.90 -25.84 -8.55
CA LEU A 636 -13.31 -26.88 -9.52
C LEU A 636 -13.59 -28.22 -8.83
N SER A 637 -14.69 -28.28 -8.08
CA SER A 637 -14.97 -29.40 -7.18
C SER A 637 -15.11 -30.76 -7.85
N ALA A 638 -15.62 -30.85 -9.08
CA ALA A 638 -15.80 -32.12 -9.80
C ALA A 638 -14.56 -32.59 -10.58
N LEU A 639 -13.53 -31.74 -10.70
CA LEU A 639 -12.35 -32.02 -11.49
C LEU A 639 -11.50 -33.11 -10.82
N GLN A 640 -11.21 -34.19 -11.55
CA GLN A 640 -10.37 -35.29 -11.05
C GLN A 640 -8.95 -35.28 -11.63
N TYR A 641 -8.81 -34.79 -12.86
CA TYR A 641 -7.56 -34.71 -13.61
C TYR A 641 -7.52 -33.39 -14.39
N ILE A 642 -6.36 -32.76 -14.49
CA ILE A 642 -6.19 -31.51 -15.26
C ILE A 642 -6.05 -31.82 -16.75
N GLU A 643 -5.32 -32.88 -17.09
CA GLU A 643 -5.12 -33.35 -18.46
C GLU A 643 -5.68 -34.77 -18.62
N ASP A 644 -6.88 -34.90 -19.20
CA ASP A 644 -7.46 -36.18 -19.59
C ASP A 644 -7.37 -36.40 -21.11
N ARG A 645 -6.36 -37.18 -21.51
CA ARG A 645 -6.11 -37.55 -22.92
C ARG A 645 -7.23 -38.39 -23.53
N SER A 646 -8.03 -39.08 -22.72
CA SER A 646 -9.15 -39.90 -23.23
C SER A 646 -10.31 -39.05 -23.73
N VAL A 647 -10.44 -37.82 -23.23
CA VAL A 647 -11.48 -36.85 -23.59
C VAL A 647 -11.00 -35.92 -24.72
N ASN A 648 -9.73 -35.53 -24.71
CA ASN A 648 -9.15 -34.52 -25.62
C ASN A 648 -8.65 -35.07 -26.98
N ASN A 649 -9.41 -36.00 -27.60
CA ASN A 649 -9.08 -36.66 -28.87
C ASN A 649 -8.38 -35.73 -29.91
N LYS A 650 -7.15 -36.12 -30.29
CA LYS A 650 -6.28 -35.56 -31.37
C LYS A 650 -5.33 -34.42 -30.96
N THR A 651 -4.28 -34.74 -30.21
CA THR A 651 -2.89 -34.41 -30.59
C THR A 651 -1.94 -35.28 -29.79
N SER A 652 -1.19 -36.14 -30.46
CA SER A 652 -0.04 -36.82 -29.88
C SER A 652 1.10 -35.82 -29.71
N CYS A 653 1.11 -35.04 -28.64
CA CYS A 653 2.35 -34.39 -28.26
C CYS A 653 3.23 -35.45 -27.59
N MET A 654 4.14 -36.04 -28.37
CA MET A 654 5.35 -36.73 -27.90
C MET A 654 6.32 -35.71 -27.26
N ALA A 655 5.80 -34.72 -26.56
CA ALA A 655 6.58 -33.68 -25.93
C ALA A 655 6.82 -34.10 -24.49
N ASP A 656 8.08 -34.28 -24.14
CA ASP A 656 8.53 -34.62 -22.79
C ASP A 656 8.26 -33.48 -21.77
N HIS A 657 7.82 -32.31 -22.24
CA HIS A 657 7.65 -31.10 -21.43
C HIS A 657 6.21 -30.57 -21.45
N TYR A 658 5.68 -30.34 -20.26
CA TYR A 658 4.43 -29.62 -20.04
C TYR A 658 4.71 -28.13 -19.83
N PHE A 659 3.94 -27.27 -20.50
CA PHE A 659 4.00 -25.80 -20.38
C PHE A 659 5.43 -25.24 -20.32
N PRO A 660 6.13 -25.12 -21.47
CA PRO A 660 7.53 -24.75 -21.50
C PRO A 660 7.86 -23.38 -20.89
N SER A 661 6.88 -22.47 -20.75
CA SER A 661 7.06 -21.12 -20.20
C SER A 661 6.35 -20.88 -18.86
N LEU A 662 5.80 -21.91 -18.21
CA LEU A 662 5.00 -21.72 -16.99
C LEU A 662 5.88 -21.37 -15.80
N GLU A 663 5.70 -20.16 -15.26
CA GLU A 663 6.45 -19.61 -14.13
C GLU A 663 5.65 -19.73 -12.81
N TYR A 664 4.32 -19.60 -12.86
CA TYR A 664 3.42 -19.60 -11.70
C TYR A 664 2.24 -20.56 -11.88
N LEU A 665 2.00 -21.41 -10.87
CA LEU A 665 0.87 -22.34 -10.82
C LEU A 665 0.14 -22.26 -9.47
N MET A 666 -1.17 -22.00 -9.52
CA MET A 666 -2.06 -21.97 -8.35
C MET A 666 -3.20 -22.97 -8.50
N LEU A 667 -3.30 -23.89 -7.56
CA LEU A 667 -4.40 -24.86 -7.44
C LEU A 667 -5.14 -24.60 -6.12
N ALA A 668 -6.40 -24.16 -6.17
CA ALA A 668 -7.16 -23.78 -4.99
C ALA A 668 -8.53 -24.44 -4.95
N ASN A 669 -8.87 -25.07 -3.82
CA ASN A 669 -10.15 -25.72 -3.56
C ASN A 669 -10.57 -26.69 -4.67
N LEU A 670 -9.73 -27.70 -4.92
CA LEU A 670 -9.95 -28.78 -5.88
C LEU A 670 -10.11 -30.13 -5.14
N PRO A 671 -11.21 -30.33 -4.40
CA PRO A 671 -11.35 -31.41 -3.42
C PRO A 671 -11.30 -32.83 -3.99
N ASN A 672 -11.62 -33.02 -5.27
CA ASN A 672 -11.59 -34.33 -5.93
C ASN A 672 -10.40 -34.51 -6.89
N LEU A 673 -9.50 -33.51 -6.99
CA LEU A 673 -8.35 -33.59 -7.87
C LEU A 673 -7.39 -34.66 -7.34
N ARG A 674 -7.15 -35.72 -8.14
CA ARG A 674 -6.33 -36.86 -7.71
C ARG A 674 -4.90 -36.77 -8.21
N ARG A 675 -4.73 -36.45 -9.49
CA ARG A 675 -3.44 -36.37 -10.20
C ARG A 675 -3.52 -35.36 -11.33
N TRP A 676 -2.38 -35.04 -11.93
CA TRP A 676 -2.33 -34.21 -13.13
C TRP A 676 -3.01 -34.87 -14.34
N SER A 677 -2.74 -36.15 -14.58
CA SER A 677 -3.30 -36.95 -15.67
C SER A 677 -3.64 -38.38 -15.20
N PRO A 678 -4.51 -39.13 -15.91
CA PRO A 678 -4.90 -40.49 -15.53
C PRO A 678 -3.77 -41.53 -15.68
N GLU A 679 -2.88 -41.33 -16.65
CA GLU A 679 -1.76 -42.22 -16.97
C GLU A 679 -0.61 -42.05 -15.95
N ASN A 680 0.08 -43.13 -15.58
CA ASN A 680 1.17 -43.13 -14.59
C ASN A 680 2.49 -42.48 -15.11
N ASP A 681 2.43 -41.61 -16.11
CA ASP A 681 3.58 -41.06 -16.84
C ASP A 681 4.21 -39.83 -16.16
N HIS A 682 3.85 -39.50 -14.91
CA HIS A 682 4.35 -38.32 -14.18
C HIS A 682 5.88 -38.28 -14.01
N LYS A 683 6.58 -39.40 -14.23
CA LYS A 683 8.05 -39.46 -14.21
C LYS A 683 8.72 -39.06 -15.54
N GLN A 684 7.96 -38.92 -16.62
CA GLN A 684 8.47 -38.50 -17.92
C GLN A 684 8.09 -37.05 -18.26
N GLN A 685 7.18 -36.45 -17.50
CA GLN A 685 6.62 -35.12 -17.76
C GLN A 685 7.18 -34.08 -16.80
N ILE A 686 7.71 -33.00 -17.36
CA ILE A 686 8.47 -31.99 -16.62
C ILE A 686 7.88 -30.59 -16.86
N PHE A 687 7.80 -29.78 -15.81
CA PHE A 687 7.68 -28.33 -15.84
C PHE A 687 9.08 -27.70 -15.81
N PRO A 688 9.60 -27.22 -16.95
CA PRO A 688 11.00 -26.79 -17.04
C PRO A 688 11.26 -25.43 -16.37
N THR A 689 10.25 -24.57 -16.26
CA THR A 689 10.39 -23.15 -15.88
C THR A 689 9.58 -22.74 -14.66
N LEU A 690 8.90 -23.69 -13.99
CA LEU A 690 8.00 -23.37 -12.87
C LEU A 690 8.79 -22.91 -11.64
N LEU A 691 8.58 -21.65 -11.24
CA LEU A 691 9.27 -20.99 -10.11
C LEU A 691 8.41 -21.02 -8.84
N GLU A 692 7.10 -20.79 -8.97
CA GLU A 692 6.17 -20.73 -7.84
C GLU A 692 5.03 -21.74 -8.00
N LEU A 693 4.85 -22.58 -6.98
CA LEU A 693 3.71 -23.49 -6.85
C LEU A 693 2.95 -23.22 -5.56
N ARG A 694 1.65 -22.98 -5.69
CA ARG A 694 0.73 -22.82 -4.56
C ARG A 694 -0.43 -23.79 -4.67
N VAL A 695 -0.63 -24.60 -3.65
CA VAL A 695 -1.70 -25.61 -3.60
C VAL A 695 -2.48 -25.42 -2.31
N SER A 696 -3.80 -25.24 -2.40
CA SER A 696 -4.66 -25.03 -1.24
C SER A 696 -5.97 -25.80 -1.37
N GLY A 697 -6.42 -26.51 -0.33
CA GLY A 697 -7.71 -27.22 -0.35
C GLY A 697 -7.77 -28.32 -1.42
N CYS A 698 -6.69 -29.09 -1.57
CA CYS A 698 -6.58 -30.20 -2.53
C CYS A 698 -6.23 -31.52 -1.81
N PRO A 699 -7.10 -32.02 -0.91
CA PRO A 699 -6.78 -33.14 -0.01
C PRO A 699 -6.54 -34.47 -0.73
N THR A 700 -7.09 -34.68 -1.93
CA THR A 700 -6.93 -35.94 -2.69
C THR A 700 -5.77 -35.92 -3.68
N LEU A 701 -5.06 -34.80 -3.83
CA LEU A 701 -4.01 -34.65 -4.82
C LEU A 701 -2.77 -35.42 -4.36
N MET A 702 -2.43 -36.49 -5.08
CA MET A 702 -1.35 -37.41 -4.68
C MET A 702 -0.06 -37.18 -5.47
N SER A 703 -0.13 -36.64 -6.69
CA SER A 703 1.05 -36.52 -7.56
C SER A 703 0.98 -35.36 -8.55
N MET A 704 2.14 -34.82 -8.88
CA MET A 704 2.37 -33.73 -9.84
C MET A 704 3.52 -34.09 -10.80
N PRO A 705 3.58 -33.46 -11.99
CA PRO A 705 4.74 -33.52 -12.88
C PRO A 705 6.00 -32.98 -12.19
N GLN A 706 7.18 -33.44 -12.66
CA GLN A 706 8.45 -33.00 -12.09
C GLN A 706 8.70 -31.51 -12.36
N MET A 707 9.22 -30.78 -11.39
CA MET A 707 9.69 -29.40 -11.58
C MET A 707 11.20 -29.40 -11.72
N GLN A 708 11.82 -28.44 -12.43
CA GLN A 708 13.30 -28.32 -12.46
C GLN A 708 13.82 -27.16 -11.61
N VAL A 709 13.11 -26.03 -11.59
CA VAL A 709 13.60 -24.75 -11.05
C VAL A 709 12.72 -24.15 -9.96
N LEU A 710 11.93 -24.98 -9.28
CA LEU A 710 10.97 -24.53 -8.26
C LEU A 710 11.68 -23.82 -7.09
N GLU A 711 11.39 -22.53 -6.89
CA GLU A 711 11.99 -21.72 -5.82
C GLU A 711 11.05 -21.53 -4.62
N LEU A 712 9.73 -21.54 -4.83
CA LEU A 712 8.71 -21.33 -3.81
C LEU A 712 7.60 -22.38 -3.89
N LEU A 713 7.32 -23.01 -2.74
CA LEU A 713 6.22 -23.97 -2.55
C LEU A 713 5.37 -23.57 -1.35
N GLU A 714 4.09 -23.29 -1.58
CA GLU A 714 3.09 -23.10 -0.52
C GLU A 714 2.02 -24.18 -0.61
N VAL A 715 1.83 -24.94 0.47
CA VAL A 715 0.76 -25.95 0.55
C VAL A 715 -0.13 -25.72 1.76
N HIS A 716 -1.44 -25.77 1.54
CA HIS A 716 -2.47 -25.53 2.54
C HIS A 716 -3.55 -26.62 2.44
N ASP A 717 -3.85 -27.34 3.53
CA ASP A 717 -4.93 -28.35 3.53
C ASP A 717 -4.77 -29.39 2.39
N VAL A 718 -3.61 -30.04 2.38
CA VAL A 718 -3.22 -31.09 1.42
C VAL A 718 -2.74 -32.35 2.15
N ASN A 719 -2.65 -33.47 1.43
CA ASN A 719 -2.06 -34.70 1.97
C ASN A 719 -0.51 -34.67 1.87
N ALA A 720 0.16 -35.21 2.88
CA ALA A 720 1.63 -35.33 2.94
C ALA A 720 2.24 -36.10 1.76
N THR A 721 1.50 -37.04 1.14
CA THR A 721 1.99 -37.77 -0.05
C THR A 721 2.33 -36.85 -1.22
N LEU A 722 1.66 -35.69 -1.33
CA LEU A 722 1.99 -34.69 -2.35
C LEU A 722 3.37 -34.09 -2.11
N LEU A 723 3.69 -33.77 -0.85
CA LEU A 723 5.01 -33.25 -0.48
C LEU A 723 6.08 -34.28 -0.80
N GLU A 724 5.88 -35.54 -0.39
CA GLU A 724 6.81 -36.63 -0.71
C GLU A 724 7.00 -36.79 -2.21
N ASN A 725 5.93 -36.68 -3.01
CA ASN A 725 6.01 -36.74 -4.47
C ASN A 725 6.84 -35.60 -5.06
N ILE A 726 6.63 -34.35 -4.62
CA ILE A 726 7.36 -33.19 -5.12
C ILE A 726 8.84 -33.23 -4.71
N THR A 727 9.13 -33.70 -3.48
CA THR A 727 10.52 -33.78 -2.98
C THR A 727 11.28 -34.99 -3.50
N SER A 728 10.62 -36.14 -3.71
CA SER A 728 11.28 -37.37 -4.18
C SER A 728 11.57 -37.40 -5.68
N SER A 729 10.96 -36.51 -6.47
CA SER A 729 10.94 -36.57 -7.93
C SER A 729 12.06 -35.80 -8.64
N SER A 730 13.26 -35.71 -8.04
CA SER A 730 14.58 -35.34 -8.63
C SER A 730 14.94 -33.84 -8.77
N SER A 731 16.23 -33.50 -8.57
CA SER A 731 16.95 -32.21 -8.82
C SER A 731 16.43 -30.90 -8.19
N THR A 732 15.15 -30.82 -7.86
CA THR A 732 14.45 -29.69 -7.21
C THR A 732 14.92 -29.39 -5.80
N GLU A 733 15.42 -30.40 -5.08
CA GLU A 733 15.89 -30.23 -3.70
C GLU A 733 17.01 -29.18 -3.62
N SER A 734 17.69 -28.85 -4.72
CA SER A 734 18.73 -27.81 -4.77
C SER A 734 18.24 -26.39 -5.06
N THR A 735 17.02 -26.21 -5.59
CA THR A 735 16.50 -24.91 -6.05
C THR A 735 15.44 -24.31 -5.14
N LEU A 736 14.77 -25.13 -4.33
CA LEU A 736 13.71 -24.68 -3.42
C LEU A 736 14.27 -23.82 -2.27
N LYS A 737 13.91 -22.53 -2.26
CA LYS A 737 14.34 -21.56 -1.25
C LYS A 737 13.27 -21.34 -0.18
N ASN A 738 12.00 -21.29 -0.57
CA ASN A 738 10.88 -20.94 0.30
C ASN A 738 9.85 -22.07 0.38
N LEU A 739 9.58 -22.55 1.59
CA LEU A 739 8.59 -23.59 1.84
C LEU A 739 7.62 -23.18 2.94
N THR A 740 6.32 -23.19 2.62
CA THR A 740 5.23 -22.97 3.57
C THR A 740 4.30 -24.18 3.60
N LEU A 741 4.15 -24.79 4.78
CA LEU A 741 3.28 -25.92 5.05
C LEU A 741 2.18 -25.47 6.02
N VAL A 742 0.91 -25.59 5.64
CA VAL A 742 -0.22 -25.26 6.50
C VAL A 742 -1.25 -26.39 6.51
N ALA A 743 -1.59 -26.89 7.68
CA ALA A 743 -2.63 -27.92 7.85
C ALA A 743 -2.42 -29.15 6.92
N VAL A 744 -1.19 -29.63 6.80
CA VAL A 744 -0.88 -30.81 5.97
C VAL A 744 -1.29 -32.08 6.73
N ASP A 745 -2.19 -32.86 6.14
CA ASP A 745 -2.69 -34.10 6.72
C ASP A 745 -1.74 -35.27 6.48
N GLY A 746 -1.58 -36.15 7.47
CA GLY A 746 -0.64 -37.28 7.43
C GLY A 746 0.84 -36.93 7.58
N LEU A 747 1.20 -35.65 7.81
CA LEU A 747 2.60 -35.24 8.02
C LEU A 747 3.03 -35.55 9.46
N ASP A 748 3.69 -36.69 9.68
CA ASP A 748 4.16 -37.15 10.99
C ASP A 748 5.62 -36.77 11.28
N ASN A 749 6.49 -36.81 10.27
CA ASN A 749 7.90 -36.43 10.32
C ASN A 749 8.25 -35.58 9.10
N PHE A 750 9.02 -34.51 9.30
CA PHE A 750 9.51 -33.68 8.21
C PHE A 750 11.02 -33.51 8.31
N SER A 751 11.74 -33.81 7.22
CA SER A 751 13.18 -33.57 7.12
C SER A 751 13.44 -32.30 6.33
N ILE A 752 14.12 -31.33 6.95
CA ILE A 752 14.55 -30.10 6.30
C ILE A 752 15.69 -30.42 5.33
N LYS A 753 15.48 -30.06 4.07
CA LYS A 753 16.42 -30.24 2.97
C LYS A 753 17.41 -29.07 2.85
N ALA A 754 18.59 -29.34 2.30
CA ALA A 754 19.57 -28.30 1.98
C ALA A 754 19.02 -27.35 0.90
N GLY A 755 19.46 -26.09 0.87
CA GLY A 755 19.00 -25.08 -0.11
C GLY A 755 17.84 -24.18 0.36
N LEU A 756 17.08 -24.61 1.39
CA LEU A 756 16.01 -23.79 1.94
C LEU A 756 16.55 -22.55 2.68
N GLU A 757 15.99 -21.38 2.36
CA GLU A 757 16.24 -20.10 3.03
C GLU A 757 15.16 -19.78 4.07
N SER A 758 13.91 -20.15 3.80
CA SER A 758 12.76 -19.91 4.69
C SER A 758 11.84 -21.13 4.78
N LEU A 759 11.55 -21.58 5.99
CA LEU A 759 10.59 -22.64 6.29
C LEU A 759 9.51 -22.14 7.26
N ILE A 760 8.25 -22.27 6.87
CA ILE A 760 7.08 -21.94 7.69
C ILE A 760 6.18 -23.18 7.80
N ILE A 761 5.94 -23.66 9.02
CA ILE A 761 5.03 -24.78 9.30
C ILE A 761 3.93 -24.27 10.23
N ARG A 762 2.66 -24.46 9.85
CA ARG A 762 1.50 -24.03 10.64
C ARG A 762 0.44 -25.12 10.69
N GLN A 763 -0.17 -25.33 11.85
CA GLN A 763 -1.34 -26.20 12.00
C GLN A 763 -1.15 -27.66 11.51
N CYS A 764 0.09 -28.15 11.38
CA CYS A 764 0.38 -29.54 11.06
C CYS A 764 0.22 -30.40 12.32
N ARG A 765 -1.03 -30.77 12.64
CA ARG A 765 -1.40 -31.39 13.93
C ARG A 765 -0.85 -32.80 14.15
N GLN A 766 -0.42 -33.47 13.09
CA GLN A 766 0.17 -34.82 13.17
C GLN A 766 1.70 -34.80 13.33
N LEU A 767 2.34 -33.66 13.08
CA LEU A 767 3.81 -33.54 13.07
C LEU A 767 4.36 -33.80 14.47
N THR A 768 5.26 -34.77 14.58
CA THR A 768 5.89 -35.20 15.84
C THR A 768 7.35 -34.77 15.92
N ASN A 769 8.10 -34.83 14.81
CA ASN A 769 9.51 -34.49 14.79
C ASN A 769 9.87 -33.64 13.58
N LEU A 770 10.76 -32.67 13.81
CA LEU A 770 11.43 -31.89 12.77
C LEU A 770 12.92 -32.24 12.76
N VAL A 771 13.37 -32.86 11.69
CA VAL A 771 14.76 -33.34 11.52
C VAL A 771 15.42 -32.55 10.40
N ALA A 772 16.75 -32.55 10.33
CA ALA A 772 17.48 -32.10 9.15
C ALA A 772 18.19 -33.31 8.55
N ASP A 773 18.27 -33.38 7.22
CA ASP A 773 19.17 -34.34 6.58
C ASP A 773 20.61 -34.06 7.09
N ASN A 774 21.47 -35.08 7.19
CA ASN A 774 22.82 -35.04 7.81
C ASN A 774 23.83 -34.04 7.16
N VAL A 775 23.35 -33.04 6.42
CA VAL A 775 24.05 -31.92 5.80
C VAL A 775 23.84 -30.66 6.64
N ILE A 776 24.90 -29.88 6.86
CA ILE A 776 24.78 -28.56 7.49
C ILE A 776 23.90 -27.68 6.59
N LEU A 777 22.77 -27.19 7.12
CA LEU A 777 21.85 -26.29 6.44
C LEU A 777 22.45 -24.88 6.42
N GLN A 778 23.29 -24.61 5.42
CA GLN A 778 24.03 -23.35 5.29
C GLN A 778 23.22 -22.19 4.67
N GLN A 779 21.92 -22.35 4.45
CA GLN A 779 21.11 -21.30 3.81
C GLN A 779 19.87 -20.89 4.61
N LEU A 780 19.41 -21.73 5.56
CA LEU A 780 18.17 -21.45 6.29
C LEU A 780 18.35 -20.26 7.22
N GLN A 781 17.66 -19.16 6.89
CA GLN A 781 17.66 -17.90 7.63
C GLN A 781 16.40 -17.73 8.47
N ARG A 782 15.28 -18.33 8.06
CA ARG A 782 13.99 -18.18 8.74
C ARG A 782 13.34 -19.54 9.00
N LEU A 783 12.97 -19.79 10.26
CA LEU A 783 12.19 -20.95 10.68
C LEU A 783 11.01 -20.50 11.55
N LYS A 784 9.78 -20.82 11.12
CA LYS A 784 8.55 -20.52 11.86
C LYS A 784 7.71 -21.77 12.05
N VAL A 785 7.35 -22.11 13.28
CA VAL A 785 6.55 -23.31 13.60
C VAL A 785 5.39 -22.93 14.52
N HIS A 786 4.18 -22.94 13.99
CA HIS A 786 2.98 -22.48 14.68
C HIS A 786 1.94 -23.59 14.81
N GLU A 787 1.26 -23.69 15.96
CA GLU A 787 0.05 -24.52 16.15
C GLU A 787 0.27 -26.01 15.79
N CYS A 788 1.48 -26.53 15.98
CA CYS A 788 1.83 -27.94 15.75
C CYS A 788 1.75 -28.72 17.07
N GLY A 789 0.53 -29.11 17.46
CA GLY A 789 0.23 -29.59 18.82
C GLY A 789 0.89 -30.91 19.24
N LYS A 790 1.33 -31.76 18.31
CA LYS A 790 2.01 -33.05 18.60
C LYS A 790 3.53 -32.99 18.45
N LEU A 791 4.09 -31.83 18.09
CA LEU A 791 5.51 -31.69 17.83
C LEU A 791 6.29 -31.80 19.15
N VAL A 792 7.11 -32.84 19.28
CA VAL A 792 7.87 -33.15 20.49
C VAL A 792 9.29 -32.63 20.42
N ASP A 793 9.93 -32.71 19.25
CA ASP A 793 11.35 -32.34 19.10
C ASP A 793 11.62 -31.54 17.81
N ILE A 794 12.41 -30.48 17.96
CA ILE A 794 13.01 -29.70 16.87
C ILE A 794 14.54 -29.56 17.05
N SER A 795 15.11 -30.07 18.14
CA SER A 795 16.53 -29.94 18.48
C SER A 795 17.41 -30.62 17.43
N SER A 796 16.95 -31.76 16.89
CA SER A 796 17.58 -32.45 15.77
C SER A 796 17.75 -31.56 14.55
N ALA A 797 16.74 -30.76 14.18
CA ALA A 797 16.86 -29.81 13.08
C ALA A 797 17.77 -28.63 13.45
N LEU A 798 17.60 -28.05 14.64
CA LEU A 798 18.34 -26.87 15.10
C LEU A 798 19.86 -27.09 15.18
N LYS A 799 20.31 -28.32 15.47
CA LYS A 799 21.75 -28.68 15.46
C LYS A 799 22.43 -28.43 14.11
N HIS A 800 21.69 -28.40 13.01
CA HIS A 800 22.26 -28.30 11.66
C HIS A 800 22.09 -26.93 10.98
N VAL A 801 21.41 -25.96 11.61
CA VAL A 801 21.11 -24.62 11.02
C VAL A 801 21.94 -23.50 11.61
N LYS A 802 23.12 -23.24 11.05
CA LYS A 802 24.07 -22.25 11.60
C LYS A 802 23.78 -20.78 11.25
N LEU A 803 23.13 -20.54 10.09
CA LEU A 803 22.85 -19.19 9.59
C LEU A 803 21.43 -18.71 9.92
N LEU A 804 20.73 -19.39 10.83
CA LEU A 804 19.36 -19.04 11.20
C LEU A 804 19.34 -17.65 11.86
N GLN A 805 18.60 -16.71 11.27
CA GLN A 805 18.46 -15.33 11.76
C GLN A 805 17.15 -15.11 12.51
N GLU A 806 16.08 -15.81 12.10
CA GLU A 806 14.75 -15.68 12.68
C GLU A 806 14.18 -17.05 13.07
N LEU A 807 13.85 -17.21 14.35
CA LEU A 807 13.16 -18.39 14.90
C LEU A 807 11.87 -17.96 15.61
N GLU A 808 10.73 -18.46 15.14
CA GLU A 808 9.41 -18.22 15.74
C GLU A 808 8.73 -19.54 16.07
N ILE A 809 8.39 -19.77 17.35
CA ILE A 809 7.66 -20.94 17.80
C ILE A 809 6.41 -20.48 18.55
N LYS A 810 5.24 -20.90 18.07
CA LYS A 810 3.95 -20.48 18.63
C LYS A 810 3.05 -21.68 18.87
N HIS A 811 2.49 -21.81 20.07
CA HIS A 811 1.43 -22.79 20.37
C HIS A 811 1.76 -24.24 19.96
N CYS A 812 2.94 -24.75 20.39
CA CYS A 812 3.38 -26.13 20.15
C CYS A 812 3.48 -26.88 21.50
N GLU A 813 2.35 -27.22 22.12
CA GLU A 813 2.30 -27.61 23.54
C GLU A 813 3.01 -28.92 23.91
N ALA A 814 3.18 -29.85 22.96
CA ALA A 814 3.90 -31.11 23.16
C ALA A 814 5.43 -30.97 23.09
N LEU A 815 5.95 -29.79 22.75
CA LEU A 815 7.38 -29.59 22.56
C LEU A 815 8.13 -29.86 23.86
N ASN A 816 9.01 -30.86 23.84
CA ASN A 816 9.80 -31.23 25.00
C ASN A 816 11.06 -30.38 25.08
N TRP A 817 10.97 -29.31 25.87
CA TRP A 817 12.08 -28.41 26.15
C TRP A 817 13.22 -29.08 26.94
N GLU A 818 13.01 -30.26 27.54
CA GLU A 818 14.07 -30.99 28.24
C GLU A 818 15.12 -31.60 27.30
N TYR A 819 14.72 -32.01 26.09
CA TYR A 819 15.69 -32.43 25.07
C TYR A 819 16.65 -31.30 24.68
N MET A 820 16.21 -30.06 24.88
CA MET A 820 17.01 -28.85 24.66
C MET A 820 17.80 -28.39 25.89
N LYS A 821 17.63 -29.03 27.06
CA LYS A 821 18.37 -28.69 28.29
C LYS A 821 19.77 -29.31 28.35
N GLN A 822 20.12 -30.23 27.45
CA GLN A 822 21.38 -30.99 27.49
C GLN A 822 22.62 -30.19 27.07
N ASP A 823 22.46 -28.93 26.65
CA ASP A 823 23.58 -28.05 26.34
C ASP A 823 24.41 -27.83 27.62
N ALA A 824 25.69 -28.26 27.60
CA ALA A 824 26.57 -28.23 28.76
C ALA A 824 26.76 -26.81 29.30
N ASP A 825 26.83 -26.68 30.62
CA ASP A 825 27.08 -25.40 31.29
C ASP A 825 28.51 -24.92 30.93
N PRO A 826 28.69 -23.70 30.37
CA PRO A 826 30.02 -23.20 30.03
C PRO A 826 30.97 -23.08 31.24
N ASN A 827 30.44 -23.13 32.46
CA ASN A 827 31.22 -23.11 33.71
C ASN A 827 31.48 -24.50 34.33
N ASP A 828 30.94 -25.57 33.74
CA ASP A 828 31.16 -26.94 34.23
C ASP A 828 32.39 -27.55 33.56
N SER A 829 33.54 -27.46 34.24
CA SER A 829 34.82 -27.99 33.79
C SER A 829 34.94 -29.53 33.87
N SER A 830 33.85 -30.24 34.14
CA SER A 830 33.85 -31.69 34.36
C SER A 830 33.29 -32.53 33.20
N SER A 831 32.90 -31.95 32.06
CA SER A 831 32.29 -32.73 30.98
C SER A 831 33.31 -33.32 29.98
N ASP A 832 33.36 -34.65 29.94
CA ASP A 832 34.00 -35.53 28.97
C ASP A 832 33.79 -35.09 27.50
N SER A 833 34.85 -35.16 26.70
CA SER A 833 35.00 -34.65 25.33
C SER A 833 34.21 -35.39 24.23
N SER A 834 33.12 -36.08 24.59
CA SER A 834 32.30 -36.86 23.64
C SER A 834 30.80 -36.51 23.65
N ARG A 835 30.38 -35.43 24.32
CA ARG A 835 28.98 -35.04 24.36
C ARG A 835 28.59 -34.13 23.19
N ASP A 836 27.48 -34.53 22.58
CA ASP A 836 26.75 -33.92 21.47
C ASP A 836 26.62 -32.39 21.65
N VAL A 837 27.02 -31.62 20.64
CA VAL A 837 26.98 -30.15 20.68
C VAL A 837 25.52 -29.71 20.82
N GLY A 838 25.27 -28.84 21.79
CA GLY A 838 23.93 -28.37 22.11
C GLY A 838 23.22 -27.68 20.95
N ALA A 839 21.90 -27.84 20.85
CA ALA A 839 21.12 -27.31 19.72
C ALA A 839 21.19 -25.79 19.62
N TRP A 840 21.25 -25.08 20.75
CA TRP A 840 21.32 -23.61 20.79
C TRP A 840 22.73 -23.08 20.55
N GLN A 841 23.76 -23.88 20.86
CA GLN A 841 25.17 -23.49 20.70
C GLN A 841 25.57 -23.24 19.23
N ASN A 842 24.83 -23.82 18.28
CA ASN A 842 25.07 -23.66 16.85
C ASN A 842 24.39 -22.43 16.24
N LEU A 843 23.44 -21.80 16.93
CA LEU A 843 22.62 -20.69 16.43
C LEU A 843 23.28 -19.32 16.62
N LYS A 844 24.53 -19.17 16.14
CA LYS A 844 25.34 -17.96 16.38
C LYS A 844 24.90 -16.73 15.58
N GLU A 845 24.14 -16.92 14.51
CA GLU A 845 23.65 -15.83 13.65
C GLU A 845 22.20 -15.41 13.99
N LEU A 846 21.61 -15.98 15.05
CA LEU A 846 20.22 -15.73 15.41
C LEU A 846 20.04 -14.30 15.91
N ARG A 847 19.19 -13.52 15.23
CA ARG A 847 18.90 -12.11 15.55
C ARG A 847 17.54 -11.92 16.19
N SER A 848 16.54 -12.71 15.83
CA SER A 848 15.17 -12.62 16.36
C SER A 848 14.68 -13.97 16.84
N LEU A 849 14.31 -14.05 18.11
CA LEU A 849 13.70 -15.22 18.74
C LEU A 849 12.33 -14.85 19.32
N ARG A 850 11.28 -15.58 18.91
CA ARG A 850 9.91 -15.37 19.40
C ARG A 850 9.31 -16.68 19.87
N ILE A 851 8.87 -16.71 21.13
CA ILE A 851 8.23 -17.88 21.75
C ILE A 851 6.88 -17.43 22.31
N MET A 852 5.81 -18.03 21.81
CA MET A 852 4.45 -17.52 22.05
C MET A 852 3.45 -18.62 22.39
N ASN A 853 2.50 -18.34 23.28
CA ASN A 853 1.32 -19.15 23.60
C ASN A 853 1.67 -20.57 24.09
N PHE A 854 2.48 -20.69 25.14
CA PHE A 854 2.81 -21.97 25.77
C PHE A 854 2.17 -22.10 27.15
N SER A 855 1.42 -23.18 27.33
CA SER A 855 0.81 -23.55 28.61
C SER A 855 1.76 -24.35 29.51
N ASN A 856 2.65 -25.19 28.96
CA ASN A 856 3.44 -26.15 29.74
C ASN A 856 4.92 -25.76 29.99
N LEU A 857 5.36 -24.61 29.47
CA LEU A 857 6.77 -24.19 29.56
C LEU A 857 7.09 -23.60 30.95
N GLU A 858 7.72 -24.39 31.82
CA GLU A 858 8.09 -23.94 33.19
C GLU A 858 9.38 -23.11 33.24
N SER A 859 10.37 -23.46 32.41
CA SER A 859 11.70 -22.84 32.36
C SER A 859 12.23 -22.78 30.94
N LEU A 860 12.87 -21.67 30.55
CA LEU A 860 13.57 -21.58 29.26
C LEU A 860 14.82 -22.48 29.23
N PRO A 861 15.24 -23.00 28.06
CA PRO A 861 16.49 -23.73 27.90
C PRO A 861 17.69 -22.91 28.36
N LYS A 862 18.59 -23.52 29.14
CA LYS A 862 19.85 -22.87 29.56
C LYS A 862 20.73 -22.46 28.37
N GLY A 863 20.66 -23.23 27.27
CA GLY A 863 21.40 -22.97 26.04
C GLY A 863 21.11 -21.61 25.36
N PHE A 864 20.08 -20.86 25.79
CA PHE A 864 19.85 -19.50 25.29
C PHE A 864 21.04 -18.58 25.57
N CYS A 865 21.88 -18.90 26.57
CA CYS A 865 23.09 -18.15 26.88
C CYS A 865 24.12 -18.12 25.75
N PHE A 866 24.03 -19.04 24.76
CA PHE A 866 24.93 -19.11 23.61
C PHE A 866 24.51 -18.20 22.44
N LEU A 867 23.36 -17.52 22.53
CA LEU A 867 22.79 -16.70 21.46
C LEU A 867 23.36 -15.27 21.45
N GLU A 868 24.68 -15.14 21.33
CA GLU A 868 25.40 -13.86 21.50
C GLU A 868 24.97 -12.76 20.51
N SER A 869 24.50 -13.13 19.32
CA SER A 869 24.07 -12.19 18.26
C SER A 869 22.59 -11.79 18.33
N LEU A 870 21.85 -12.26 19.34
CA LEU A 870 20.40 -12.02 19.44
C LEU A 870 20.11 -10.54 19.65
N GLU A 871 19.35 -9.92 18.75
CA GLU A 871 18.96 -8.50 18.80
C GLU A 871 17.54 -8.32 19.39
N GLU A 872 16.63 -9.24 19.10
CA GLU A 872 15.21 -9.20 19.52
C GLU A 872 14.78 -10.50 20.19
N LEU A 873 14.26 -10.39 21.42
CA LEU A 873 13.63 -11.49 22.15
C LEU A 873 12.20 -11.15 22.52
N SER A 874 11.24 -11.94 22.04
CA SER A 874 9.82 -11.80 22.38
C SER A 874 9.26 -13.06 23.03
N LEU A 875 8.76 -12.93 24.25
CA LEU A 875 8.11 -13.97 25.04
C LEU A 875 6.66 -13.56 25.31
N PHE A 876 5.69 -14.29 24.75
CA PHE A 876 4.28 -13.91 24.82
C PHE A 876 3.42 -15.07 25.33
N SER A 877 2.52 -14.82 26.29
CA SER A 877 1.55 -15.83 26.78
C SER A 877 2.21 -17.15 27.22
N LEU A 878 3.18 -17.07 28.14
CA LEU A 878 3.83 -18.23 28.76
C LEU A 878 3.22 -18.47 30.15
N HIS A 879 2.31 -19.44 30.27
CA HIS A 879 1.41 -19.53 31.42
C HIS A 879 2.01 -20.18 32.67
N GLN A 880 2.94 -21.12 32.53
CA GLN A 880 3.61 -21.79 33.67
C GLN A 880 5.03 -21.26 33.92
N TRP A 881 5.51 -20.35 33.08
CA TRP A 881 6.87 -19.84 33.16
C TRP A 881 7.03 -18.91 34.38
N ARG A 882 8.04 -19.19 35.22
CA ARG A 882 8.19 -18.53 36.54
C ARG A 882 9.38 -17.58 36.65
N ILE A 883 10.52 -17.98 36.08
CA ILE A 883 11.81 -17.33 36.32
C ILE A 883 12.56 -17.24 34.98
N LEU A 884 13.11 -16.05 34.69
CA LEU A 884 14.07 -15.85 33.63
C LEU A 884 15.49 -16.13 34.18
N PRO A 885 16.31 -17.01 33.56
CA PRO A 885 17.59 -17.42 34.13
C PRO A 885 18.66 -16.32 34.08
N GLU A 886 19.56 -16.28 35.08
CA GLU A 886 20.71 -15.35 35.14
C GLU A 886 21.63 -15.42 33.91
N SER A 887 21.64 -16.55 33.20
CA SER A 887 22.42 -16.72 31.98
C SER A 887 21.97 -15.85 30.80
N MET A 888 20.84 -15.15 30.92
CA MET A 888 20.34 -14.19 29.92
C MET A 888 21.17 -12.91 29.84
N GLY A 889 21.96 -12.57 30.87
CA GLY A 889 22.89 -11.44 30.83
C GLY A 889 24.02 -11.59 29.82
N ASN A 890 24.21 -12.79 29.24
CA ASN A 890 25.23 -13.04 28.21
C ASN A 890 24.82 -12.55 26.81
N LEU A 891 23.56 -12.13 26.61
CA LEU A 891 23.03 -11.70 25.31
C LEU A 891 23.46 -10.27 24.94
N SER A 892 24.77 -10.07 24.80
CA SER A 892 25.39 -8.74 24.68
C SER A 892 24.86 -7.87 23.54
N GLN A 893 24.29 -8.45 22.47
CA GLN A 893 23.72 -7.72 21.33
C GLN A 893 22.22 -7.43 21.45
N LEU A 894 21.56 -7.85 22.54
CA LEU A 894 20.12 -7.71 22.71
C LEU A 894 19.73 -6.24 22.78
N ARG A 895 18.87 -5.81 21.85
CA ARG A 895 18.34 -4.44 21.74
C ARG A 895 16.91 -4.33 22.22
N GLN A 896 16.10 -5.37 21.98
CA GLN A 896 14.69 -5.38 22.33
C GLN A 896 14.33 -6.64 23.12
N LEU A 897 13.71 -6.45 24.29
CA LEU A 897 13.12 -7.50 25.11
C LEU A 897 11.63 -7.21 25.31
N ALA A 898 10.77 -8.08 24.79
CA ALA A 898 9.33 -8.00 25.00
C ALA A 898 8.83 -9.22 25.76
N ILE A 899 8.24 -9.00 26.94
CA ILE A 899 7.58 -10.01 27.76
C ILE A 899 6.14 -9.60 27.94
N ARG A 900 5.17 -10.40 27.48
CA ARG A 900 3.76 -10.05 27.66
C ARG A 900 2.91 -11.23 28.04
N ASN A 901 1.92 -11.00 28.89
CA ASN A 901 0.94 -12.00 29.32
C ASN A 901 1.59 -13.24 29.95
N CYS A 902 2.57 -13.06 30.83
CA CYS A 902 3.25 -14.14 31.56
C CYS A 902 2.81 -14.14 33.03
N PRO A 903 1.67 -14.76 33.38
CA PRO A 903 1.01 -14.58 34.69
C PRO A 903 1.76 -15.16 35.90
N HIS A 904 2.72 -16.06 35.66
CA HIS A 904 3.48 -16.72 36.72
C HIS A 904 4.91 -16.20 36.89
N LEU A 905 5.35 -15.26 36.05
CA LEU A 905 6.66 -14.65 36.16
C LEU A 905 6.77 -13.86 37.48
N THR A 906 7.73 -14.21 38.33
CA THR A 906 7.90 -13.57 39.64
C THR A 906 9.03 -12.57 39.72
N GLN A 907 10.14 -12.83 39.00
CA GLN A 907 11.37 -12.05 39.08
C GLN A 907 12.11 -12.06 37.73
N LEU A 908 12.83 -10.98 37.47
CA LEU A 908 13.83 -10.87 36.40
C LEU A 908 15.25 -10.94 37.01
N PRO A 909 16.23 -11.52 36.32
CA PRO A 909 17.59 -11.69 36.81
C PRO A 909 18.35 -10.37 36.82
N GLU A 910 19.25 -10.19 37.79
CA GLU A 910 20.08 -8.98 37.91
C GLU A 910 21.02 -8.82 36.72
N SER A 911 21.45 -9.93 36.10
CA SER A 911 22.30 -9.90 34.92
C SER A 911 21.69 -9.23 33.68
N LEU A 912 20.37 -8.98 33.63
CA LEU A 912 19.81 -8.13 32.57
C LEU A 912 20.36 -6.70 32.64
N ALA A 913 20.71 -6.22 33.82
CA ALA A 913 21.33 -4.92 34.01
C ALA A 913 22.70 -4.78 33.34
N SER A 914 23.41 -5.89 33.07
CA SER A 914 24.69 -5.86 32.37
C SER A 914 24.58 -5.77 30.84
N LEU A 915 23.37 -5.75 30.29
CA LEU A 915 23.14 -5.68 28.84
C LEU A 915 23.28 -4.24 28.31
N SER A 916 24.51 -3.86 27.96
CA SER A 916 24.83 -2.48 27.53
C SER A 916 24.17 -2.02 26.22
N ASN A 917 23.72 -2.95 25.36
CA ASN A 917 23.09 -2.63 24.08
C ASN A 917 21.55 -2.66 24.12
N LEU A 918 20.95 -2.98 25.28
CA LEU A 918 19.51 -3.01 25.42
C LEU A 918 18.96 -1.58 25.25
N GLN A 919 17.98 -1.41 24.37
CA GLN A 919 17.39 -0.11 24.04
C GLN A 919 15.91 -0.06 24.42
N GLN A 920 15.24 -1.21 24.33
CA GLN A 920 13.81 -1.35 24.53
C GLN A 920 13.48 -2.54 25.42
N ILE A 921 12.68 -2.28 26.45
CA ILE A 921 12.04 -3.32 27.24
C ILE A 921 10.54 -3.05 27.35
N GLN A 922 9.74 -4.08 27.07
CA GLN A 922 8.29 -4.01 27.17
C GLN A 922 7.79 -5.17 28.04
N ILE A 923 7.21 -4.88 29.20
CA ILE A 923 6.68 -5.90 30.12
C ILE A 923 5.21 -5.64 30.39
N HIS A 924 4.31 -6.39 29.76
CA HIS A 924 2.86 -6.19 29.88
C HIS A 924 2.17 -7.40 30.51
N CYS A 925 1.14 -7.16 31.33
CA CYS A 925 0.26 -8.21 31.86
C CYS A 925 1.02 -9.31 32.63
N CYS A 926 1.96 -8.94 33.51
CA CYS A 926 2.75 -9.87 34.35
C CYS A 926 2.44 -9.68 35.84
N PRO A 927 1.26 -10.13 36.33
CA PRO A 927 0.73 -9.79 37.66
C PRO A 927 1.50 -10.31 38.87
N LYS A 928 2.43 -11.24 38.70
CA LYS A 928 3.23 -11.78 39.82
C LYS A 928 4.65 -11.23 39.90
N LEU A 929 5.06 -10.40 38.94
CA LEU A 929 6.40 -9.83 38.89
C LEU A 929 6.55 -8.83 40.04
N LYS A 930 7.54 -9.05 40.91
CA LYS A 930 7.73 -8.28 42.15
C LYS A 930 8.76 -7.16 42.02
N ASP A 931 9.85 -7.43 41.32
CA ASP A 931 11.02 -6.56 41.28
C ASP A 931 11.62 -6.57 39.87
N ILE A 932 12.30 -5.48 39.50
CA ILE A 932 13.08 -5.33 38.27
C ILE A 932 14.45 -4.74 38.64
N PRO A 933 15.55 -5.16 38.00
CA PRO A 933 16.88 -4.57 38.21
C PRO A 933 16.89 -3.04 37.97
N GLU A 934 17.43 -2.27 38.92
CA GLU A 934 17.40 -0.79 38.94
C GLU A 934 17.96 -0.15 37.65
N LEU A 935 19.03 -0.72 37.09
CA LEU A 935 19.70 -0.22 35.87
C LEU A 935 18.85 -0.34 34.58
N LEU A 936 17.74 -1.08 34.60
CA LEU A 936 16.86 -1.22 33.44
C LEU A 936 15.86 -0.07 33.33
N GLU A 937 15.62 0.70 34.39
CA GLU A 937 14.70 1.84 34.40
C GLU A 937 15.21 3.01 33.54
N ASP A 938 16.53 3.10 33.35
CA ASP A 938 17.20 4.17 32.58
C ASP A 938 17.20 3.93 31.05
N LEU A 939 16.51 2.90 30.57
CA LEU A 939 16.48 2.54 29.15
C LEU A 939 15.66 3.55 28.31
N PRO A 940 16.07 3.86 27.05
CA PRO A 940 15.37 4.80 26.17
C PRO A 940 13.88 4.50 25.97
N THR A 941 13.52 3.20 25.94
CA THR A 941 12.14 2.76 25.83
C THR A 941 11.82 1.68 26.86
N PHE A 942 11.43 2.12 28.06
CA PHE A 942 10.95 1.29 29.16
C PHE A 942 9.41 1.38 29.25
N ASP A 943 8.68 0.31 28.93
CA ASP A 943 7.21 0.28 28.89
C ASP A 943 6.65 -0.91 29.70
N ILE A 944 6.16 -0.62 30.91
CA ILE A 944 5.55 -1.62 31.80
C ILE A 944 4.08 -1.29 32.02
N LYS A 945 3.22 -2.29 31.84
CA LYS A 945 1.76 -2.15 32.00
C LYS A 945 1.18 -3.39 32.67
N GLU A 946 0.12 -3.20 33.46
CA GLU A 946 -0.65 -4.30 34.05
C GLU A 946 0.21 -5.31 34.85
N CYS A 947 1.17 -4.78 35.65
CA CYS A 947 2.05 -5.55 36.54
C CYS A 947 1.86 -5.13 38.02
N PRO A 948 0.71 -5.42 38.65
CA PRO A 948 0.30 -4.86 39.95
C PRO A 948 1.18 -5.18 41.17
N LYS A 949 2.07 -6.19 41.10
CA LYS A 949 2.92 -6.59 42.24
C LYS A 949 4.32 -6.00 42.22
N LEU A 950 4.64 -5.22 41.19
CA LEU A 950 5.94 -4.62 41.05
C LEU A 950 6.08 -3.51 42.09
N LEU A 951 6.85 -3.78 43.15
CA LEU A 951 7.09 -2.81 44.21
C LEU A 951 7.92 -1.68 43.62
N ARG A 952 7.34 -0.49 43.49
CA ARG A 952 8.09 0.71 43.15
C ARG A 952 9.22 0.91 44.18
N VAL A 953 10.47 0.67 43.79
CA VAL A 953 11.62 1.32 44.43
C VAL A 953 11.64 2.76 43.93
N ASN A 954 10.68 3.54 44.44
CA ASN A 954 10.65 5.00 44.59
C ASN A 954 9.19 5.41 44.81
N GLN A 955 8.72 5.16 46.04
CA GLN A 955 7.64 5.96 46.60
C GLN A 955 8.16 7.41 46.73
N GLN A 956 7.82 8.28 45.79
CA GLN A 956 7.58 9.67 46.18
C GLN A 956 6.23 9.74 46.93
N PRO A 957 6.06 10.67 47.89
CA PRO A 957 5.08 10.55 48.97
C PRO A 957 3.58 10.68 48.60
N ASP A 958 3.20 10.60 47.32
CA ASP A 958 1.88 11.06 46.85
C ASP A 958 1.04 10.01 46.08
N GLY A 959 1.35 8.71 46.20
CA GLY A 959 0.37 7.62 46.00
C GLY A 959 -0.55 7.66 44.75
N ARG A 960 0.01 7.60 43.53
CA ARG A 960 -0.76 7.28 42.31
C ARG A 960 -0.07 6.17 41.52
N ASP A 961 -0.84 5.13 41.16
CA ASP A 961 -0.42 3.84 40.56
C ASP A 961 0.35 3.92 39.25
#